data_AF-A0A239CND0-F1
#
_entry.id   AF-A0A239CND0-F1
#
_cell.length_a   1.000
_cell.length_b   1.000
_cell.length_c   1.000
_cell.angle_alpha   90.00
_cell.angle_beta   90.00
_cell.angle_gamma   90.00
#
_symmetry.space_group_name_H-M   'P 1'
#
loop_
_entity.id
_entity.type
_entity.pdbx_description
1 polymer ?
#
loop_
_entity_poly.entity_id
_entity_poly.type
_entity_poly.pdbx_seq_one_letter_code
_entity_poly.pdbx_strand_id
1 'polypeptide(L)'
;MIRLTRMTTTPSLPDSAANPLRTGADTEPDAFVRRQASSPSPRGVRRFLASRWLPVAFATVFSVVVLSAYGVSGSEISLFGAYVALGVALPGVLLVRALYPGSRTLAEEVALGVTLGYAVEVIVYIAARAAGLPLCVLVWPVTTYAAFLLVPRLRRHWRGMPRSAAPLWWSWSLALVVVYLVGWSAFTFFTRSLSWPGLGTNVDVPFHLALTGELKHHVPPTMPMVSGEPLFYHWFVYAHLASASWVTGIEPLVLLLRLAMLPMLAAFVVLIGMIGKRVIGSRAGALIAVGGTIFVAPPNLYLGTDVVFTWGGVPDLAWMSPTQTFGSLLFVLVVILLGDLFRSRGQGPGRWVVLGVSLIAVMGAKATYLPLLMVGLIAVVAAELVRRRPPWPTLAALGMTTACFVYAQFVLFGQARQGMVVDPLSFMRTAWGEWTGLGEQARPSPASMLGVTLIFVLCWLVTWSGILGLLSRPRLILGSETSLMLGIGAAGMGATLLLGHPARSQLFFLWSAYPYLVIVAVHGLLVVLRRARVSLTAKAAAAAAGLLAVYLVPFVGGVEVPLAPSRPDTVLYRPYLVLLAGSLLAAAVLTVMKGRLRAWALVTVAFAAIGLPADLHARALRVASDALGDGRTPTVSKLTARTIPQGTLTIARWLRDHSDPDDLVATNAHCFWGYENPCDSHHFWVAALSERHVLVEGWAYSSRNLDRWRPGRPAFELPFWDDERIRLNDEVFNAPSALAVQRLRERYGVDWLLADERHLGPGSKIGDFADLQIRSGDYALYRYPPR
;
A
#
# COMPACT_ATOMS: atom_id res chain seq x y z
N MET A 1 6.46 -71.12 -30.90
CA MET A 1 5.19 -71.22 -31.66
C MET A 1 5.18 -70.02 -32.63
N ILE A 2 5.76 -70.16 -33.84
CA ILE A 2 5.15 -70.69 -35.09
C ILE A 2 4.23 -69.60 -35.72
N ARG A 3 4.45 -69.02 -36.91
CA ARG A 3 5.28 -69.33 -38.12
C ARG A 3 6.29 -68.17 -38.42
N LEU A 4 7.55 -68.33 -38.89
CA LEU A 4 8.11 -68.95 -40.13
C LEU A 4 7.76 -68.16 -41.42
N THR A 5 8.64 -67.78 -42.37
CA THR A 5 10.10 -68.05 -42.69
C THR A 5 10.61 -66.97 -43.70
N ARG A 6 11.87 -66.46 -43.76
CA ARG A 6 13.15 -66.89 -44.42
C ARG A 6 14.20 -65.76 -44.15
N MET A 7 15.51 -65.91 -43.88
CA MET A 7 16.67 -66.50 -44.62
C MET A 7 16.99 -65.76 -45.96
N THR A 8 18.23 -65.35 -46.34
CA THR A 8 19.62 -65.56 -45.82
C THR A 8 20.70 -64.63 -46.50
N THR A 9 21.78 -64.27 -45.78
CA THR A 9 23.23 -64.05 -46.15
C THR A 9 23.74 -63.18 -47.36
N THR A 10 24.52 -62.11 -47.05
CA THR A 10 25.93 -61.70 -47.46
C THR A 10 26.54 -61.97 -48.87
N PRO A 11 27.72 -61.41 -49.27
CA PRO A 11 28.31 -60.03 -49.16
C PRO A 11 29.08 -59.54 -50.45
N SER A 12 29.54 -58.26 -50.56
CA SER A 12 30.79 -57.85 -51.27
C SER A 12 31.11 -56.33 -51.28
N LEU A 13 32.41 -56.00 -51.29
CA LEU A 13 33.10 -54.72 -51.63
C LEU A 13 33.75 -54.86 -53.04
N PRO A 14 34.20 -53.82 -53.80
CA PRO A 14 35.32 -52.88 -53.49
C PRO A 14 35.07 -51.42 -53.98
N ASP A 15 35.94 -50.40 -53.84
CA ASP A 15 37.23 -50.19 -54.57
C ASP A 15 38.25 -49.22 -53.91
N SER A 16 39.51 -49.35 -54.36
CA SER A 16 40.75 -48.62 -53.98
C SER A 16 40.91 -47.23 -54.65
N ALA A 17 41.88 -46.33 -54.39
CA ALA A 17 43.23 -46.38 -53.79
C ALA A 17 43.59 -44.97 -53.18
N ALA A 18 44.81 -44.52 -52.81
CA ALA A 18 46.19 -45.03 -52.91
C ALA A 18 47.10 -44.46 -51.76
N ASN A 19 48.41 -44.31 -51.98
CA ASN A 19 49.47 -43.76 -51.10
C ASN A 19 50.65 -43.27 -52.02
N PRO A 20 51.86 -42.78 -51.60
CA PRO A 20 52.33 -42.17 -50.33
C PRO A 20 53.17 -40.85 -50.54
N LEU A 21 53.75 -40.25 -49.48
CA LEU A 21 55.23 -40.00 -49.32
C LEU A 21 55.67 -38.94 -48.26
N ARG A 22 56.60 -39.40 -47.39
CA ARG A 22 57.85 -38.76 -46.87
C ARG A 22 57.92 -37.50 -45.96
N THR A 23 58.76 -37.71 -44.93
CA THR A 23 59.77 -36.83 -44.28
C THR A 23 59.33 -35.56 -43.55
N GLY A 24 59.62 -35.52 -42.25
CA GLY A 24 59.80 -34.30 -41.46
C GLY A 24 61.17 -34.30 -40.77
N ALA A 25 61.76 -33.11 -40.62
CA ALA A 25 62.88 -32.80 -39.75
C ALA A 25 62.83 -31.30 -39.38
N ASP A 26 63.02 -31.03 -38.08
CA ASP A 26 63.62 -29.85 -37.44
C ASP A 26 63.22 -28.41 -37.87
N THR A 27 62.56 -27.66 -36.96
CA THR A 27 63.19 -26.59 -36.13
C THR A 27 62.16 -25.82 -35.26
N GLU A 28 62.54 -25.58 -33.99
CA GLU A 28 61.94 -24.60 -33.06
C GLU A 28 62.55 -23.18 -33.29
N PRO A 29 62.16 -22.08 -32.59
CA PRO A 29 61.19 -21.92 -31.48
C PRO A 29 60.16 -20.76 -31.63
N ASP A 30 59.09 -20.78 -30.84
CA ASP A 30 58.73 -19.66 -29.91
C ASP A 30 57.38 -19.94 -29.20
N ALA A 31 57.42 -20.19 -27.89
CA ALA A 31 56.25 -20.53 -27.09
C ALA A 31 56.15 -19.68 -25.80
N PHE A 32 55.84 -18.39 -25.94
CA PHE A 32 55.54 -17.53 -24.78
C PHE A 32 54.02 -17.41 -24.50
N VAL A 33 53.62 -18.15 -23.47
CA VAL A 33 52.34 -18.14 -22.73
C VAL A 33 51.35 -16.99 -23.06
N ARG A 34 50.25 -17.32 -23.76
CA ARG A 34 48.95 -16.65 -23.56
C ARG A 34 47.97 -17.60 -22.89
N ARG A 35 47.67 -17.35 -21.60
CA ARG A 35 46.52 -17.97 -20.92
C ARG A 35 45.24 -17.55 -21.65
N GLN A 36 44.59 -18.48 -22.35
CA GLN A 36 43.24 -18.23 -22.86
C GLN A 36 42.27 -18.08 -21.69
N ALA A 37 41.73 -16.89 -21.51
CA ALA A 37 40.55 -16.70 -20.67
C ALA A 37 39.39 -17.48 -21.32
N SER A 38 38.87 -18.50 -20.63
CA SER A 38 37.75 -19.30 -21.11
C SER A 38 36.49 -18.44 -21.21
N SER A 39 36.16 -17.99 -22.42
CA SER A 39 34.91 -17.28 -22.67
C SER A 39 33.73 -18.24 -22.44
N PRO A 40 32.68 -17.84 -21.70
CA PRO A 40 31.58 -18.73 -21.35
C PRO A 40 30.79 -19.11 -22.60
N SER A 41 30.67 -20.41 -22.87
CA SER A 41 29.99 -20.88 -24.08
C SER A 41 28.55 -20.34 -24.20
N PRO A 42 28.09 -19.93 -25.40
CA PRO A 42 26.76 -19.33 -25.57
C PRO A 42 25.60 -20.27 -25.20
N ARG A 43 25.85 -21.59 -25.09
CA ARG A 43 24.88 -22.58 -24.56
C ARG A 43 24.68 -22.46 -23.04
N GLY A 44 25.73 -22.12 -22.29
CA GLY A 44 25.66 -21.87 -20.85
C GLY A 44 24.83 -20.63 -20.53
N VAL A 45 25.14 -19.52 -21.21
CA VAL A 45 24.40 -18.25 -21.07
C VAL A 45 22.91 -18.42 -21.43
N ARG A 46 22.58 -19.12 -22.53
CA ARG A 46 21.18 -19.43 -22.88
C ARG A 46 20.46 -20.30 -21.85
N ARG A 47 21.12 -21.29 -21.24
CA ARG A 47 20.52 -22.12 -20.18
C ARG A 47 20.31 -21.33 -18.90
N PHE A 48 21.26 -20.47 -18.54
CA PHE A 48 21.12 -19.56 -17.40
C PHE A 48 19.93 -18.61 -17.59
N LEU A 49 19.88 -17.90 -18.72
CA LEU A 49 18.79 -16.96 -19.09
C LEU A 49 17.40 -17.63 -19.20
N ALA A 50 17.35 -18.94 -19.43
CA ALA A 50 16.10 -19.72 -19.44
C ALA A 50 15.65 -20.22 -18.06
N SER A 51 16.43 -19.99 -16.99
CA SER A 51 16.10 -20.42 -15.64
C SER A 51 14.85 -19.71 -15.11
N ARG A 52 13.87 -20.50 -14.65
CA ARG A 52 12.60 -20.01 -14.09
C ARG A 52 12.77 -19.23 -12.77
N TRP A 53 13.96 -19.27 -12.17
CA TRP A 53 14.29 -18.57 -10.93
C TRP A 53 14.85 -17.16 -11.15
N LEU A 54 15.37 -16.84 -12.35
CA LEU A 54 15.96 -15.53 -12.63
C LEU A 54 15.05 -14.33 -12.32
N PRO A 55 13.73 -14.33 -12.61
CA PRO A 55 12.88 -13.19 -12.29
C PRO A 55 12.83 -12.89 -10.79
N VAL A 56 12.78 -13.94 -9.95
CA VAL A 56 12.77 -13.80 -8.50
C VAL A 56 14.15 -13.36 -8.01
N ALA A 57 15.23 -14.01 -8.48
CA ALA A 57 16.59 -13.64 -8.13
C ALA A 57 16.90 -12.18 -8.48
N PHE A 58 16.47 -11.70 -9.65
CA PHE A 58 16.63 -10.31 -10.06
C PHE A 58 15.89 -9.34 -9.14
N ALA A 59 14.60 -9.60 -8.85
CA ALA A 59 13.83 -8.75 -7.95
C ALA A 59 14.39 -8.74 -6.51
N THR A 60 14.85 -9.89 -6.00
CA THR A 60 15.50 -10.00 -4.70
C THR A 60 16.82 -9.25 -4.67
N VAL A 61 17.73 -9.47 -5.62
CA VAL A 61 19.04 -8.77 -5.68
C VAL A 61 18.84 -7.26 -5.82
N PHE A 62 17.91 -6.80 -6.68
CA PHE A 62 17.58 -5.38 -6.79
C PHE A 62 17.07 -4.81 -5.46
N SER A 63 16.20 -5.54 -4.76
CA SER A 63 15.70 -5.12 -3.44
C SER A 63 16.81 -5.02 -2.40
N VAL A 64 17.73 -5.99 -2.35
CA VAL A 64 18.89 -5.96 -1.44
C VAL A 64 19.80 -4.76 -1.76
N VAL A 65 20.14 -4.54 -3.03
CA VAL A 65 20.98 -3.41 -3.46
C VAL A 65 20.33 -2.07 -3.09
N VAL A 66 19.03 -1.90 -3.32
CA VAL A 66 18.29 -0.69 -2.92
C VAL A 66 18.28 -0.52 -1.40
N LEU A 67 17.96 -1.55 -0.62
CA LEU A 67 17.92 -1.45 0.84
C LEU A 67 19.29 -1.09 1.43
N SER A 68 20.36 -1.70 0.93
CA SER A 68 21.74 -1.37 1.34
C SER A 68 22.13 0.06 0.95
N ALA A 69 21.75 0.54 -0.24
CA ALA A 69 22.01 1.91 -0.67
C ALA A 69 21.26 2.97 0.16
N TYR A 70 20.15 2.60 0.80
CA TYR A 70 19.34 3.48 1.66
C TYR A 70 19.49 3.19 3.17
N GLY A 71 20.64 2.64 3.56
CA GLY A 71 21.09 2.61 4.96
C GLY A 71 20.70 1.38 5.79
N VAL A 72 20.13 0.33 5.19
CA VAL A 72 19.83 -0.91 5.91
C VAL A 72 21.04 -1.85 5.88
N SER A 73 21.43 -2.38 7.03
CA SER A 73 22.55 -3.32 7.11
C SER A 73 22.22 -4.68 6.49
N GLY A 74 23.26 -5.39 6.03
CA GLY A 74 23.11 -6.74 5.50
C GLY A 74 22.53 -7.73 6.53
N SER A 75 22.81 -7.53 7.83
CA SER A 75 22.27 -8.36 8.90
C SER A 75 20.76 -8.15 9.07
N GLU A 76 20.26 -6.91 9.09
CA GLU A 76 18.83 -6.62 9.17
C GLU A 76 18.06 -7.17 7.96
N ILE A 77 18.62 -7.01 6.76
CA ILE A 77 18.05 -7.58 5.51
C ILE A 77 17.96 -9.11 5.62
N SER A 78 19.02 -9.78 6.10
CA SER A 78 19.03 -11.24 6.27
C SER A 78 18.10 -11.72 7.38
N LEU A 79 18.07 -11.07 8.54
CA LEU A 79 17.21 -11.42 9.67
C LEU A 79 15.73 -11.23 9.33
N PHE A 80 15.36 -10.09 8.74
CA PHE A 80 13.99 -9.83 8.29
C PHE A 80 13.58 -10.79 7.16
N GLY A 81 14.48 -11.06 6.21
CA GLY A 81 14.25 -12.04 5.14
C GLY A 81 14.02 -13.46 5.67
N ALA A 82 14.80 -13.89 6.67
CA ALA A 82 14.64 -15.18 7.34
C ALA A 82 13.32 -15.25 8.14
N TYR A 83 12.97 -14.19 8.88
CA TYR A 83 11.70 -14.06 9.59
C TYR A 83 10.49 -14.14 8.65
N VAL A 84 10.48 -13.37 7.55
CA VAL A 84 9.39 -13.45 6.56
C VAL A 84 9.35 -14.84 5.90
N ALA A 85 10.49 -15.48 5.61
CA ALA A 85 10.52 -16.80 4.99
C ALA A 85 10.05 -17.93 5.93
N LEU A 86 10.54 -17.95 7.17
CA LEU A 86 10.40 -19.07 8.12
C LEU A 86 9.38 -18.82 9.24
N GLY A 87 9.15 -17.56 9.63
CA GLY A 87 8.09 -17.18 10.57
C GLY A 87 6.73 -17.06 9.88
N VAL A 88 6.69 -16.44 8.70
CA VAL A 88 5.43 -16.06 8.03
C VAL A 88 5.10 -16.95 6.82
N ALA A 89 5.96 -16.95 5.80
CA ALA A 89 5.62 -17.45 4.47
C ALA A 89 5.51 -18.98 4.40
N LEU A 90 6.53 -19.71 4.84
CA LEU A 90 6.56 -21.18 4.77
C LEU A 90 5.44 -21.86 5.60
N PRO A 91 5.16 -21.48 6.87
CA PRO A 91 4.08 -22.10 7.62
C PRO A 91 2.71 -21.70 7.05
N GLY A 92 2.55 -20.46 6.58
CA GLY A 92 1.38 -20.04 5.81
C GLY A 92 1.17 -20.85 4.51
N VAL A 93 2.24 -21.18 3.76
CA VAL A 93 2.17 -22.07 2.58
C VAL A 93 1.70 -23.47 2.96
N LEU A 94 2.16 -24.01 4.09
CA LEU A 94 1.72 -25.32 4.57
C LEU A 94 0.21 -25.31 4.90
N LEU A 95 -0.27 -24.28 5.60
CA LEU A 95 -1.69 -24.07 5.87
C LEU A 95 -2.52 -23.91 4.58
N VAL A 96 -2.05 -23.12 3.60
CA VAL A 96 -2.70 -23.00 2.28
C VAL A 96 -2.80 -24.34 1.57
N ARG A 97 -1.76 -25.18 1.61
CA ARG A 97 -1.76 -26.52 0.99
C ARG A 97 -2.73 -27.50 1.66
N ALA A 98 -2.97 -27.37 2.96
CA ALA A 98 -3.88 -28.23 3.70
C ALA A 98 -5.34 -27.76 3.63
N LEU A 99 -5.60 -26.47 3.89
CA LEU A 99 -6.95 -25.90 4.04
C LEU A 99 -7.55 -25.39 2.73
N TYR A 100 -6.71 -24.98 1.77
CA TYR A 100 -7.12 -24.36 0.51
C TYR A 100 -6.49 -25.04 -0.73
N PRO A 101 -6.69 -26.36 -0.93
CA PRO A 101 -6.12 -27.08 -2.07
C PRO A 101 -6.64 -26.54 -3.40
N GLY A 102 -5.72 -26.43 -4.37
CA GLY A 102 -5.98 -26.08 -5.77
C GLY A 102 -4.68 -26.05 -6.60
N SER A 103 -4.79 -26.20 -7.93
CA SER A 103 -3.64 -26.06 -8.83
C SER A 103 -3.26 -24.59 -9.00
N ARG A 104 -1.99 -24.27 -8.75
CA ARG A 104 -1.43 -22.90 -8.75
C ARG A 104 0.00 -22.90 -9.28
N THR A 105 0.54 -21.73 -9.60
CA THR A 105 1.98 -21.50 -9.79
C THR A 105 2.68 -21.40 -8.42
N LEU A 106 4.02 -21.50 -8.40
CA LEU A 106 4.78 -21.34 -7.15
C LEU A 106 4.61 -19.94 -6.55
N ALA A 107 4.63 -18.89 -7.37
CA ALA A 107 4.45 -17.51 -6.90
C ALA A 107 3.06 -17.30 -6.28
N GLU A 108 2.00 -17.77 -6.95
CA GLU A 108 0.62 -17.74 -6.40
C GLU A 108 0.54 -18.52 -5.06
N GLU A 109 1.20 -19.67 -4.95
CA GLU A 109 1.25 -20.45 -3.70
C GLU A 109 1.97 -19.71 -2.56
N VAL A 110 3.15 -19.14 -2.83
CA VAL A 110 3.94 -18.38 -1.84
C VAL A 110 3.22 -17.09 -1.42
N ALA A 111 2.63 -16.34 -2.35
CA ALA A 111 1.92 -15.10 -2.04
C ALA A 111 0.68 -15.34 -1.17
N LEU A 112 -0.09 -16.41 -1.44
CA LEU A 112 -1.17 -16.85 -0.54
C LEU A 112 -0.64 -17.24 0.84
N GLY A 113 0.51 -17.92 0.89
CA GLY A 113 1.15 -18.31 2.14
C GLY A 113 1.62 -17.13 2.97
N VAL A 114 2.29 -16.14 2.38
CA VAL A 114 2.65 -14.87 3.03
C VAL A 114 1.41 -14.18 3.61
N THR A 115 0.34 -14.07 2.81
CA THR A 115 -0.90 -13.39 3.23
C THR A 115 -1.59 -14.11 4.39
N LEU A 116 -1.71 -15.44 4.33
CA LEU A 116 -2.29 -16.22 5.42
C LEU A 116 -1.37 -16.25 6.66
N GLY A 117 -0.05 -16.27 6.45
CA GLY A 117 0.94 -16.20 7.52
C GLY A 117 0.79 -14.92 8.33
N TYR A 118 0.72 -13.76 7.67
CA TYR A 118 0.46 -12.48 8.34
C TYR A 118 -0.89 -12.44 9.08
N ALA A 119 -1.93 -13.02 8.49
CA ALA A 119 -3.26 -13.09 9.12
C ALA A 119 -3.25 -13.90 10.42
N VAL A 120 -2.55 -15.05 10.43
CA VAL A 120 -2.40 -15.91 11.62
C VAL A 120 -1.45 -15.27 12.63
N GLU A 121 -0.31 -14.75 12.18
CA GLU A 121 0.72 -14.14 13.02
C GLU A 121 0.16 -13.03 13.88
N VAL A 122 -0.57 -12.07 13.30
CA VAL A 122 -1.08 -10.93 14.08
C VAL A 122 -2.09 -11.39 15.14
N ILE A 123 -2.99 -12.33 14.80
CA ILE A 123 -3.96 -12.87 15.77
C ILE A 123 -3.23 -13.57 16.93
N VAL A 124 -2.17 -14.34 16.63
CA VAL A 124 -1.37 -15.03 17.67
C VAL A 124 -0.53 -14.03 18.47
N TYR A 125 0.11 -13.05 17.82
CA TYR A 125 0.92 -12.03 18.50
C TYR A 125 0.07 -11.21 19.47
N ILE A 126 -1.14 -10.81 19.09
CA ILE A 126 -2.06 -10.07 19.97
C ILE A 126 -2.38 -10.89 21.23
N ALA A 127 -2.72 -12.18 21.07
CA ALA A 127 -2.96 -13.06 22.22
C ALA A 127 -1.70 -13.28 23.07
N ALA A 128 -0.54 -13.43 22.44
CA ALA A 128 0.75 -13.62 23.11
C ALA A 128 1.19 -12.36 23.89
N ARG A 129 1.03 -11.16 23.31
CA ARG A 129 1.32 -9.89 23.98
C ARG A 129 0.32 -9.61 25.10
N ALA A 130 -0.97 -9.87 24.92
CA ALA A 130 -1.97 -9.78 26.00
C ALA A 130 -1.64 -10.71 27.18
N ALA A 131 -1.02 -11.85 26.94
CA ALA A 131 -0.55 -12.79 27.96
C ALA A 131 0.82 -12.42 28.60
N GLY A 132 1.41 -11.27 28.26
CA GLY A 132 2.73 -10.87 28.77
C GLY A 132 3.93 -11.52 28.06
N LEU A 133 3.70 -12.30 27.00
CA LEU A 133 4.70 -13.21 26.41
C LEU A 133 4.86 -12.97 24.88
N PRO A 134 5.36 -11.79 24.43
CA PRO A 134 5.38 -11.44 23.00
C PRO A 134 6.11 -12.48 22.11
N LEU A 135 7.21 -13.08 22.60
CA LEU A 135 7.95 -14.12 21.88
C LEU A 135 7.17 -15.43 21.69
N CYS A 136 6.08 -15.67 22.42
CA CYS A 136 5.20 -16.82 22.18
C CYS A 136 4.47 -16.74 20.83
N VAL A 137 4.57 -15.64 20.06
CA VAL A 137 4.22 -15.64 18.63
C VAL A 137 4.94 -16.75 17.85
N LEU A 138 6.18 -17.12 18.23
CA LEU A 138 6.92 -18.21 17.60
C LEU A 138 6.30 -19.60 17.83
N VAL A 139 5.32 -19.75 18.72
CA VAL A 139 4.59 -21.01 18.91
C VAL A 139 3.80 -21.39 17.66
N TRP A 140 3.20 -20.45 16.91
CA TRP A 140 2.38 -20.80 15.74
C TRP A 140 3.18 -21.37 14.54
N PRO A 141 4.35 -20.82 14.12
CA PRO A 141 5.15 -21.46 13.07
C PRO A 141 5.73 -22.80 13.56
N VAL A 142 6.22 -22.87 14.81
CA VAL A 142 6.79 -24.11 15.38
C VAL A 142 5.75 -25.22 15.48
N THR A 143 4.55 -24.94 15.99
CA THR A 143 3.46 -25.92 16.04
C THR A 143 2.95 -26.31 14.65
N THR A 144 2.95 -25.39 13.69
CA THR A 144 2.66 -25.71 12.27
C THR A 144 3.72 -26.68 11.72
N TYR A 145 5.00 -26.44 11.93
CA TYR A 145 6.07 -27.36 11.51
C TYR A 145 5.97 -28.71 12.20
N ALA A 146 5.80 -28.74 13.52
CA ALA A 146 5.63 -29.95 14.29
C ALA A 146 4.43 -30.77 13.78
N ALA A 147 3.26 -30.15 13.57
CA ALA A 147 2.09 -30.83 13.03
C ALA A 147 2.34 -31.42 11.64
N PHE A 148 2.97 -30.66 10.72
CA PHE A 148 3.23 -31.14 9.36
C PHE A 148 4.40 -32.14 9.26
N LEU A 149 5.30 -32.20 10.24
CA LEU A 149 6.34 -33.22 10.34
C LEU A 149 5.86 -34.47 11.07
N LEU A 150 5.08 -34.33 12.15
CA LEU A 150 4.64 -35.46 12.98
C LEU A 150 3.44 -36.18 12.39
N VAL A 151 2.39 -35.47 11.95
CA VAL A 151 1.14 -36.07 11.46
C VAL A 151 1.30 -36.65 10.04
N PRO A 152 1.19 -37.98 9.82
CA PRO A 152 1.48 -38.60 8.52
C PRO A 152 0.61 -38.07 7.36
N ARG A 153 -0.66 -37.75 7.65
CA ARG A 153 -1.58 -37.15 6.66
C ARG A 153 -1.17 -35.74 6.23
N LEU A 154 -0.41 -35.01 7.06
CA LEU A 154 0.07 -33.67 6.74
C LEU A 154 1.42 -33.66 6.02
N ARG A 155 2.29 -34.66 6.28
CA ARG A 155 3.63 -34.78 5.66
C ARG A 155 3.63 -34.64 4.13
N ARG A 156 2.57 -35.12 3.46
CA ARG A 156 2.40 -35.00 2.00
C ARG A 156 2.42 -33.55 1.49
N HIS A 157 2.01 -32.58 2.30
CA HIS A 157 1.95 -31.18 1.90
C HIS A 157 3.33 -30.51 1.80
N TRP A 158 4.40 -31.09 2.37
CA TRP A 158 5.77 -30.61 2.13
C TRP A 158 6.19 -30.71 0.65
N ARG A 159 5.87 -31.85 0.01
CA ARG A 159 6.20 -32.12 -1.41
C ARG A 159 5.40 -31.23 -2.39
N GLY A 160 4.27 -30.68 -1.94
CA GLY A 160 3.37 -29.85 -2.75
C GLY A 160 2.57 -30.66 -3.77
N MET A 161 1.59 -30.02 -4.40
CA MET A 161 0.87 -30.59 -5.56
C MET A 161 1.57 -30.22 -6.87
N PRO A 162 1.32 -30.94 -7.98
CA PRO A 162 1.82 -30.58 -9.30
C PRO A 162 1.48 -29.12 -9.65
N ARG A 163 2.52 -28.28 -9.75
CA ARG A 163 2.36 -26.84 -9.96
C ARG A 163 2.11 -26.54 -11.44
N SER A 164 1.18 -25.64 -11.72
CA SER A 164 1.01 -25.12 -13.08
C SER A 164 2.25 -24.30 -13.46
N ALA A 165 2.83 -24.58 -14.63
CA ALA A 165 3.98 -23.82 -15.12
C ALA A 165 3.55 -22.38 -15.48
N ALA A 166 4.27 -21.40 -14.94
CA ALA A 166 4.22 -20.03 -15.43
C ALA A 166 5.09 -19.90 -16.69
N PRO A 167 4.61 -19.25 -17.77
CA PRO A 167 5.47 -18.79 -18.85
C PRO A 167 6.53 -17.84 -18.32
N LEU A 168 7.76 -17.91 -18.84
CA LEU A 168 8.88 -17.12 -18.33
C LEU A 168 8.62 -15.60 -18.41
N TRP A 169 7.98 -15.14 -19.48
CA TRP A 169 7.57 -13.74 -19.64
C TRP A 169 6.63 -13.27 -18.52
N TRP A 170 5.72 -14.11 -18.04
CA TRP A 170 4.77 -13.75 -16.98
C TRP A 170 5.49 -13.53 -15.65
N SER A 171 6.43 -14.41 -15.33
CA SER A 171 7.27 -14.26 -14.13
C SER A 171 8.15 -13.01 -14.22
N TRP A 172 8.73 -12.71 -15.39
CA TRP A 172 9.47 -11.46 -15.61
C TRP A 172 8.57 -10.22 -15.49
N SER A 173 7.36 -10.22 -16.05
CA SER A 173 6.46 -9.08 -15.94
C SER A 173 6.06 -8.78 -14.50
N LEU A 174 5.75 -9.79 -13.68
CA LEU A 174 5.48 -9.59 -12.27
C LEU A 174 6.73 -9.12 -11.49
N ALA A 175 7.90 -9.70 -11.77
CA ALA A 175 9.15 -9.28 -11.16
C ALA A 175 9.51 -7.82 -11.49
N LEU A 176 9.30 -7.38 -12.73
CA LEU A 176 9.52 -5.99 -13.16
C LEU A 176 8.55 -5.01 -12.49
N VAL A 177 7.31 -5.40 -12.24
CA VAL A 177 6.36 -4.58 -11.44
C VAL A 177 6.82 -4.46 -9.99
N VAL A 178 7.34 -5.53 -9.38
CA VAL A 178 7.91 -5.48 -8.03
C VAL A 178 9.18 -4.60 -8.00
N VAL A 179 10.08 -4.75 -8.98
CA VAL A 179 11.28 -3.90 -9.12
C VAL A 179 10.90 -2.43 -9.32
N TYR A 180 9.86 -2.13 -10.09
CA TYR A 180 9.33 -0.77 -10.20
C TYR A 180 8.83 -0.25 -8.83
N LEU A 181 8.04 -1.03 -8.08
CA LEU A 181 7.56 -0.60 -6.76
C LEU A 181 8.70 -0.41 -5.75
N VAL A 182 9.75 -1.23 -5.79
CA VAL A 182 10.96 -1.06 -4.98
C VAL A 182 11.71 0.22 -5.37
N GLY A 183 11.94 0.45 -6.66
CA GLY A 183 12.62 1.65 -7.16
C GLY A 183 11.82 2.93 -6.90
N TRP A 184 10.49 2.85 -6.97
CA TRP A 184 9.59 3.92 -6.60
C TRP A 184 9.64 4.23 -5.11
N SER A 185 9.62 3.18 -4.27
CA SER A 185 9.79 3.31 -2.82
C SER A 185 11.13 3.97 -2.48
N ALA A 186 12.19 3.60 -3.20
CA ALA A 186 13.50 4.22 -3.06
C ALA A 186 13.46 5.73 -3.35
N PHE A 187 12.93 6.10 -4.52
CA PHE A 187 12.90 7.48 -5.01
C PHE A 187 11.96 8.40 -4.20
N THR A 188 10.77 7.92 -3.84
CA THR A 188 9.71 8.73 -3.19
C THR A 188 9.70 8.63 -1.66
N PHE A 189 10.13 7.49 -1.10
CA PHE A 189 10.03 7.22 0.32
C PHE A 189 11.38 7.12 1.05
N PHE A 190 12.29 6.27 0.57
CA PHE A 190 13.54 5.93 1.29
C PHE A 190 14.58 7.06 1.32
N THR A 191 14.42 8.10 0.50
CA THR A 191 15.23 9.34 0.55
C THR A 191 15.23 10.02 1.92
N ARG A 192 14.26 9.72 2.80
CA ARG A 192 14.27 10.07 4.24
C ARG A 192 15.35 9.26 4.95
N SER A 193 16.29 9.91 5.63
CA SER A 193 17.34 9.21 6.39
C SER A 193 16.76 8.45 7.59
N LEU A 194 17.48 7.41 8.02
CA LEU A 194 17.25 6.71 9.29
C LEU A 194 17.95 7.40 10.48
N SER A 195 18.71 8.47 10.21
CA SER A 195 19.45 9.26 11.19
C SER A 195 19.26 10.76 10.99
N TRP A 196 19.48 11.53 12.05
CA TRP A 196 19.65 12.97 11.98
C TRP A 196 20.83 13.35 11.05
N PRO A 197 20.78 14.46 10.29
CA PRO A 197 19.68 15.42 10.15
C PRO A 197 18.64 15.06 9.08
N GLY A 198 18.76 13.93 8.39
CA GLY A 198 17.86 13.59 7.26
C GLY A 198 16.51 12.95 7.64
N LEU A 199 16.24 12.79 8.94
CA LEU A 199 14.99 12.24 9.49
C LEU A 199 14.04 13.42 9.80
N GLY A 200 12.80 13.40 9.31
CA GLY A 200 11.79 14.42 9.70
C GLY A 200 10.60 14.72 8.78
N THR A 201 10.64 14.43 7.48
CA THR A 201 9.81 15.18 6.50
C THR A 201 8.29 14.90 6.44
N ASN A 202 7.71 14.06 7.30
CA ASN A 202 6.28 13.75 7.28
C ASN A 202 5.71 13.47 8.68
N VAL A 203 4.47 13.96 8.90
CA VAL A 203 3.71 13.91 10.16
C VAL A 203 3.13 12.53 10.52
N ASP A 204 2.86 11.67 9.54
CA ASP A 204 2.23 10.36 9.77
C ASP A 204 3.24 9.30 10.22
N VAL A 205 4.50 9.40 9.78
CA VAL A 205 5.57 8.46 10.12
C VAL A 205 5.77 8.32 11.64
N PRO A 206 5.86 9.43 12.43
CA PRO A 206 5.92 9.38 13.88
C PRO A 206 4.72 8.68 14.50
N PHE A 207 3.49 9.00 14.05
CA PHE A 207 2.28 8.34 14.54
C PHE A 207 2.32 6.82 14.32
N HIS A 208 2.66 6.37 13.10
CA HIS A 208 2.80 4.93 12.80
C HIS A 208 3.90 4.24 13.63
N LEU A 209 4.96 4.98 13.96
CA LEU A 209 6.07 4.47 14.79
C LEU A 209 5.68 4.39 16.28
N ALA A 210 4.99 5.42 16.81
CA ALA A 210 4.45 5.43 18.17
C ALA A 210 3.46 4.29 18.40
N LEU A 211 2.56 4.02 17.45
CA LEU A 211 1.66 2.86 17.53
C LEU A 211 2.40 1.51 17.41
N THR A 212 3.59 1.49 16.80
CA THR A 212 4.45 0.29 16.81
C THR A 212 5.15 0.10 18.15
N GLY A 213 5.56 1.19 18.81
CA GLY A 213 6.02 1.19 20.19
C GLY A 213 4.93 0.68 21.15
N GLU A 214 3.71 1.22 21.04
CA GLU A 214 2.55 0.76 21.81
C GLU A 214 2.37 -0.76 21.67
N LEU A 215 2.20 -1.27 20.44
CA LEU A 215 1.89 -2.69 20.27
C LEU A 215 3.07 -3.63 20.59
N LYS A 216 4.29 -3.09 20.77
CA LYS A 216 5.46 -3.81 21.29
C LYS A 216 5.37 -4.00 22.81
N HIS A 217 4.78 -3.05 23.53
CA HIS A 217 4.79 -2.96 24.99
C HIS A 217 3.41 -3.09 25.65
N HIS A 218 2.29 -2.93 24.94
CA HIS A 218 0.95 -2.82 25.52
C HIS A 218 -0.15 -3.46 24.67
N VAL A 219 -1.00 -4.29 25.30
CA VAL A 219 -2.29 -4.76 24.77
C VAL A 219 -3.26 -4.90 25.95
N PRO A 220 -4.47 -4.30 25.93
CA PRO A 220 -5.07 -3.52 24.85
C PRO A 220 -4.33 -2.19 24.62
N PRO A 221 -4.22 -1.71 23.37
CA PRO A 221 -3.46 -0.51 23.06
C PRO A 221 -4.22 0.79 23.38
N THR A 222 -3.44 1.79 23.79
CA THR A 222 -3.79 3.17 24.06
C THR A 222 -3.18 4.10 23.02
N MET A 223 -3.44 5.40 23.13
CA MET A 223 -2.80 6.44 22.32
C MET A 223 -1.56 6.97 23.07
N PRO A 224 -0.33 6.48 22.83
CA PRO A 224 0.82 6.85 23.67
C PRO A 224 1.24 8.33 23.60
N MET A 225 0.65 9.13 22.72
CA MET A 225 0.84 10.60 22.65
C MET A 225 -0.08 11.37 23.61
N VAL A 226 -1.15 10.74 24.12
CA VAL A 226 -2.06 11.33 25.11
C VAL A 226 -2.53 10.27 26.12
N SER A 227 -1.94 10.32 27.31
CA SER A 227 -2.22 9.37 28.40
C SER A 227 -3.72 9.26 28.76
N GLY A 228 -4.17 8.03 28.96
CA GLY A 228 -5.54 7.70 29.34
C GLY A 228 -6.57 7.69 28.19
N GLU A 229 -6.13 7.79 26.93
CA GLU A 229 -7.02 7.63 25.76
C GLU A 229 -6.87 6.24 25.09
N PRO A 230 -7.96 5.49 24.86
CA PRO A 230 -7.91 4.21 24.14
C PRO A 230 -7.59 4.36 22.65
N LEU A 231 -6.90 3.39 22.06
CA LEU A 231 -6.60 3.40 20.61
C LEU A 231 -7.78 2.91 19.76
N PHE A 232 -8.73 3.80 19.48
CA PHE A 232 -9.84 3.53 18.55
C PHE A 232 -9.44 3.67 17.07
N TYR A 233 -8.24 3.18 16.72
CA TYR A 233 -7.68 3.17 15.37
C TYR A 233 -7.50 1.72 14.87
N HIS A 234 -7.16 1.53 13.60
CA HIS A 234 -6.95 0.20 13.01
C HIS A 234 -5.46 -0.18 13.05
N TRP A 235 -5.08 -1.07 13.97
CA TRP A 235 -3.71 -1.19 14.47
C TRP A 235 -3.00 -2.54 14.21
N PHE A 236 -3.62 -3.49 13.51
CA PHE A 236 -3.05 -4.84 13.33
C PHE A 236 -1.71 -4.88 12.56
N VAL A 237 -1.42 -3.88 11.71
CA VAL A 237 -0.10 -3.81 11.05
C VAL A 237 1.02 -3.49 12.04
N TYR A 238 0.74 -2.68 13.07
CA TYR A 238 1.72 -2.34 14.11
C TYR A 238 1.99 -3.53 15.02
N ALA A 239 0.99 -4.39 15.27
CA ALA A 239 1.19 -5.69 15.91
C ALA A 239 2.12 -6.61 15.09
N HIS A 240 2.05 -6.61 13.75
CA HIS A 240 3.04 -7.31 12.92
C HIS A 240 4.44 -6.67 13.02
N LEU A 241 4.55 -5.33 12.99
CA LEU A 241 5.84 -4.64 13.12
C LEU A 241 6.48 -4.89 14.50
N ALA A 242 5.67 -4.89 15.57
CA ALA A 242 6.08 -5.23 16.92
C ALA A 242 6.53 -6.70 17.05
N SER A 243 5.78 -7.64 16.47
CA SER A 243 6.19 -9.06 16.33
C SER A 243 7.54 -9.18 15.64
N ALA A 244 7.71 -8.50 14.50
CA ALA A 244 8.95 -8.51 13.74
C ALA A 244 10.12 -7.95 14.57
N SER A 245 9.91 -6.84 15.28
CA SER A 245 10.93 -6.23 16.16
C SER A 245 11.32 -7.17 17.31
N TRP A 246 10.35 -7.76 18.01
CA TRP A 246 10.60 -8.75 19.07
C TRP A 246 11.37 -9.99 18.58
N VAL A 247 11.00 -10.53 17.42
CA VAL A 247 11.61 -11.76 16.88
C VAL A 247 13.00 -11.53 16.27
N THR A 248 13.24 -10.36 15.69
CA THR A 248 14.48 -10.09 14.92
C THR A 248 15.46 -9.14 15.61
N GLY A 249 15.03 -8.41 16.64
CA GLY A 249 15.80 -7.32 17.26
C GLY A 249 15.91 -6.04 16.41
N ILE A 250 15.31 -6.00 15.22
CA ILE A 250 15.39 -4.84 14.32
C ILE A 250 14.55 -3.70 14.91
N GLU A 251 15.10 -2.47 14.87
CA GLU A 251 14.41 -1.29 15.38
C GLU A 251 13.13 -1.01 14.58
N PRO A 252 11.99 -0.69 15.23
CA PRO A 252 10.73 -0.36 14.56
C PRO A 252 10.85 0.69 13.45
N LEU A 253 11.75 1.66 13.62
CA LEU A 253 12.06 2.70 12.64
C LEU A 253 12.51 2.12 11.29
N VAL A 254 13.41 1.13 11.31
CA VAL A 254 13.94 0.47 10.10
C VAL A 254 12.88 -0.45 9.48
N LEU A 255 12.13 -1.18 10.30
CA LEU A 255 11.03 -2.02 9.85
C LEU A 255 9.97 -1.21 9.08
N LEU A 256 9.51 -0.11 9.68
CA LEU A 256 8.50 0.79 9.13
C LEU A 256 9.01 1.55 7.88
N LEU A 257 10.23 2.08 7.91
CA LEU A 257 10.73 2.97 6.84
C LEU A 257 11.39 2.27 5.65
N ARG A 258 11.65 0.96 5.73
CA ARG A 258 12.44 0.24 4.71
C ARG A 258 11.96 -1.17 4.38
N LEU A 259 11.55 -1.96 5.37
CA LEU A 259 11.47 -3.42 5.19
C LEU A 259 10.04 -3.95 5.01
N ALA A 260 9.11 -3.57 5.89
CA ALA A 260 7.88 -4.33 6.09
C ALA A 260 6.93 -4.35 4.89
N MET A 261 6.83 -3.24 4.14
CA MET A 261 5.86 -3.14 3.03
C MET A 261 6.29 -3.93 1.79
N LEU A 262 7.59 -4.14 1.57
CA LEU A 262 8.11 -4.81 0.36
C LEU A 262 7.57 -6.23 0.12
N PRO A 263 7.62 -7.18 1.08
CA PRO A 263 7.01 -8.50 0.90
C PRO A 263 5.48 -8.43 0.72
N MET A 264 4.83 -7.44 1.34
CA MET A 264 3.38 -7.24 1.20
C MET A 264 3.00 -6.81 -0.22
N LEU A 265 3.70 -5.81 -0.76
CA LEU A 265 3.54 -5.34 -2.15
C LEU A 265 3.82 -6.46 -3.17
N ALA A 266 4.88 -7.23 -2.97
CA ALA A 266 5.23 -8.34 -3.84
C ALA A 266 4.14 -9.43 -3.86
N ALA A 267 3.61 -9.80 -2.69
CA ALA A 267 2.49 -10.75 -2.60
C ALA A 267 1.22 -10.17 -3.23
N PHE A 268 0.90 -8.89 -2.96
CA PHE A 268 -0.28 -8.20 -3.52
C PHE A 268 -0.27 -8.20 -5.05
N VAL A 269 0.85 -7.83 -5.68
CA VAL A 269 1.02 -7.84 -7.15
C VAL A 269 0.73 -9.23 -7.75
N VAL A 270 1.25 -10.29 -7.12
CA VAL A 270 1.03 -11.68 -7.56
C VAL A 270 -0.45 -12.07 -7.42
N LEU A 271 -1.10 -11.70 -6.30
CA LEU A 271 -2.49 -12.08 -6.04
C LEU A 271 -3.50 -11.27 -6.87
N ILE A 272 -3.26 -9.98 -7.15
CA ILE A 272 -4.02 -9.21 -8.15
C ILE A 272 -3.89 -9.87 -9.54
N GLY A 273 -2.67 -10.29 -9.93
CA GLY A 273 -2.45 -11.08 -11.14
C GLY A 273 -3.23 -12.41 -11.14
N MET A 274 -3.37 -13.06 -9.99
CA MET A 274 -4.16 -14.28 -9.82
C MET A 274 -5.67 -14.03 -9.99
N ILE A 275 -6.23 -12.97 -9.39
CA ILE A 275 -7.63 -12.56 -9.60
C ILE A 275 -7.86 -12.20 -11.08
N GLY A 276 -7.03 -11.32 -11.65
CA GLY A 276 -7.14 -10.89 -13.04
C GLY A 276 -7.12 -12.08 -14.02
N LYS A 277 -6.21 -13.04 -13.81
CA LYS A 277 -6.12 -14.27 -14.61
C LYS A 277 -7.39 -15.12 -14.52
N ARG A 278 -7.99 -15.22 -13.32
CA ARG A 278 -9.22 -15.98 -13.05
C ARG A 278 -10.45 -15.33 -13.70
N VAL A 279 -10.65 -14.03 -13.52
CA VAL A 279 -11.81 -13.29 -14.07
C VAL A 279 -11.70 -13.11 -15.59
N ILE A 280 -10.52 -12.75 -16.10
CA ILE A 280 -10.33 -12.40 -17.52
C ILE A 280 -10.08 -13.64 -18.40
N GLY A 281 -9.62 -14.75 -17.81
CA GLY A 281 -9.24 -15.96 -18.54
C GLY A 281 -7.99 -15.79 -19.40
N SER A 282 -7.13 -14.81 -19.11
CA SER A 282 -5.91 -14.53 -19.88
C SER A 282 -4.82 -13.94 -19.00
N ARG A 283 -3.59 -14.46 -19.10
CA ARG A 283 -2.41 -13.87 -18.43
C ARG A 283 -2.07 -12.48 -18.98
N ALA A 284 -2.22 -12.23 -20.28
CA ALA A 284 -1.96 -10.91 -20.85
C ALA A 284 -2.98 -9.88 -20.32
N GLY A 285 -4.26 -10.25 -20.23
CA GLY A 285 -5.28 -9.41 -19.61
C GLY A 285 -5.04 -9.21 -18.10
N ALA A 286 -4.59 -10.24 -17.40
CA ALA A 286 -4.19 -10.13 -15.99
C ALA A 286 -3.02 -9.15 -15.80
N LEU A 287 -2.03 -9.15 -16.71
CA LEU A 287 -0.92 -8.19 -16.66
C LEU A 287 -1.40 -6.76 -16.90
N ILE A 288 -2.34 -6.54 -17.84
CA ILE A 288 -2.96 -5.23 -18.04
C ILE A 288 -3.73 -4.79 -16.79
N ALA A 289 -4.39 -5.72 -16.07
CA ALA A 289 -5.07 -5.40 -14.81
C ALA A 289 -4.08 -5.09 -13.65
N VAL A 290 -2.96 -5.82 -13.56
CA VAL A 290 -1.87 -5.50 -12.61
C VAL A 290 -1.26 -4.13 -12.93
N GLY A 291 -0.86 -3.90 -14.19
CA GLY A 291 -0.33 -2.61 -14.62
C GLY A 291 -1.32 -1.47 -14.38
N GLY A 292 -2.60 -1.66 -14.72
CA GLY A 292 -3.66 -0.72 -14.38
C GLY A 292 -3.71 -0.44 -12.88
N THR A 293 -3.66 -1.46 -12.04
CA THR A 293 -3.69 -1.32 -10.57
C THR A 293 -2.53 -0.50 -10.00
N ILE A 294 -1.40 -0.40 -10.73
CA ILE A 294 -0.22 0.34 -10.31
C ILE A 294 -0.13 1.74 -10.94
N PHE A 295 -0.51 1.89 -12.21
CA PHE A 295 -0.21 3.09 -13.01
C PHE A 295 -1.43 3.96 -13.34
N VAL A 296 -2.65 3.43 -13.28
CA VAL A 296 -3.82 4.19 -13.68
C VAL A 296 -4.23 5.19 -12.58
N ALA A 297 -4.49 6.43 -12.98
CA ALA A 297 -4.97 7.49 -12.11
C ALA A 297 -6.06 8.29 -12.85
N PRO A 298 -6.93 9.04 -12.15
CA PRO A 298 -7.84 9.95 -12.84
C PRO A 298 -7.02 11.00 -13.61
N PRO A 299 -7.38 11.32 -14.86
CA PRO A 299 -6.58 12.22 -15.69
C PRO A 299 -6.59 13.65 -15.13
N ASN A 300 -5.41 14.18 -14.79
CA ASN A 300 -5.19 15.61 -14.66
C ASN A 300 -5.08 16.22 -16.06
N LEU A 301 -6.01 17.12 -16.41
CA LEU A 301 -6.02 17.85 -17.68
C LEU A 301 -5.70 19.34 -17.52
N TYR A 302 -5.10 19.73 -16.40
CA TYR A 302 -4.64 21.09 -16.13
C TYR A 302 -3.14 21.25 -16.37
N LEU A 303 -2.72 22.48 -16.65
CA LEU A 303 -1.33 22.89 -16.55
C LEU A 303 -1.01 23.11 -15.06
N GLY A 304 0.19 22.72 -14.62
CA GLY A 304 0.57 22.76 -13.21
C GLY A 304 0.16 21.51 -12.42
N THR A 305 0.36 21.56 -11.11
CA THR A 305 0.49 20.36 -10.28
C THR A 305 -0.78 20.03 -9.48
N ASP A 306 -1.78 19.43 -10.13
CA ASP A 306 -2.97 18.92 -9.44
C ASP A 306 -2.63 17.70 -8.56
N VAL A 307 -2.23 17.95 -7.31
CA VAL A 307 -2.07 16.90 -6.29
C VAL A 307 -3.42 16.22 -6.01
N VAL A 308 -4.53 16.94 -6.15
CA VAL A 308 -5.78 16.62 -5.47
C VAL A 308 -6.43 15.36 -6.01
N PHE A 309 -6.50 15.24 -7.34
CA PHE A 309 -7.06 14.05 -7.98
C PHE A 309 -6.00 12.98 -8.25
N THR A 310 -4.73 13.36 -8.44
CA THR A 310 -3.66 12.39 -8.76
C THR A 310 -3.07 11.68 -7.53
N TRP A 311 -3.24 12.21 -6.32
CA TRP A 311 -2.78 11.60 -5.08
C TRP A 311 -3.48 10.27 -4.79
N GLY A 312 -2.70 9.20 -4.59
CA GLY A 312 -3.19 7.92 -4.08
C GLY A 312 -2.74 6.73 -4.92
N GLY A 313 -3.62 5.73 -5.02
CA GLY A 313 -3.25 4.46 -5.63
C GLY A 313 -2.23 3.65 -4.81
N VAL A 314 -1.72 2.56 -5.40
CA VAL A 314 -0.83 1.62 -4.69
C VAL A 314 0.56 2.20 -4.39
N PRO A 315 1.25 2.89 -5.33
CA PRO A 315 2.63 3.36 -5.09
C PRO A 315 2.75 4.44 -4.01
N ASP A 316 1.82 5.40 -3.95
CA ASP A 316 1.88 6.49 -2.95
C ASP A 316 1.44 6.03 -1.55
N LEU A 317 0.36 5.22 -1.48
CA LEU A 317 -0.17 4.77 -0.20
C LEU A 317 0.65 3.64 0.44
N ALA A 318 1.56 3.02 -0.32
CA ALA A 318 2.39 1.88 0.08
C ALA A 318 3.04 2.04 1.46
N TRP A 319 3.63 3.21 1.71
CA TRP A 319 4.34 3.53 2.95
C TRP A 319 3.63 4.60 3.79
N MET A 320 2.88 5.49 3.13
CA MET A 320 2.11 6.56 3.78
C MET A 320 0.95 6.03 4.63
N SER A 321 0.43 4.84 4.32
CA SER A 321 -0.56 4.15 5.14
C SER A 321 -0.21 2.66 5.20
N PRO A 322 0.66 2.23 6.14
CA PRO A 322 1.02 0.82 6.31
C PRO A 322 -0.23 -0.07 6.47
N THR A 323 -1.26 0.47 7.10
CA THR A 323 -2.58 -0.14 7.27
C THR A 323 -3.32 -0.34 5.95
N GLN A 324 -3.21 0.58 4.98
CA GLN A 324 -3.75 0.41 3.64
C GLN A 324 -3.06 -0.74 2.92
N THR A 325 -1.73 -0.83 3.00
CA THR A 325 -0.93 -1.87 2.33
C THR A 325 -1.23 -3.25 2.91
N PHE A 326 -1.23 -3.36 4.24
CA PHE A 326 -1.53 -4.60 4.95
C PHE A 326 -2.98 -5.05 4.72
N GLY A 327 -3.95 -4.14 4.86
CA GLY A 327 -5.35 -4.40 4.58
C GLY A 327 -5.62 -4.77 3.11
N SER A 328 -4.95 -4.12 2.15
CA SER A 328 -5.06 -4.43 0.72
C SER A 328 -4.64 -5.87 0.42
N LEU A 329 -3.51 -6.31 0.99
CA LEU A 329 -3.01 -7.67 0.83
C LEU A 329 -3.99 -8.70 1.38
N LEU A 330 -4.44 -8.51 2.62
CA LEU A 330 -5.39 -9.41 3.30
C LEU A 330 -6.74 -9.46 2.58
N PHE A 331 -7.24 -8.31 2.11
CA PHE A 331 -8.52 -8.23 1.41
C PHE A 331 -8.51 -8.90 0.03
N VAL A 332 -7.37 -8.86 -0.67
CA VAL A 332 -7.20 -9.61 -1.93
C VAL A 332 -7.35 -11.13 -1.72
N LEU A 333 -6.87 -11.68 -0.59
CA LEU A 333 -7.13 -13.08 -0.23
C LEU A 333 -8.63 -13.35 0.00
N VAL A 334 -9.34 -12.46 0.67
CA VAL A 334 -10.81 -12.56 0.85
C VAL A 334 -11.53 -12.63 -0.50
N VAL A 335 -11.21 -11.74 -1.45
CA VAL A 335 -11.83 -11.73 -2.79
C VAL A 335 -11.47 -13.00 -3.59
N ILE A 336 -10.24 -13.52 -3.45
CA ILE A 336 -9.81 -14.79 -4.04
C ILE A 336 -10.63 -15.98 -3.53
N LEU A 337 -10.91 -16.03 -2.22
CA LEU A 337 -11.68 -17.11 -1.59
C LEU A 337 -13.14 -17.05 -2.01
N LEU A 338 -13.74 -15.86 -2.01
CA LEU A 338 -15.13 -15.64 -2.43
C LEU A 338 -15.35 -16.01 -3.90
N GLY A 339 -14.43 -15.60 -4.79
CA GLY A 339 -14.50 -15.97 -6.21
C GLY A 339 -14.45 -17.49 -6.45
N ASP A 340 -13.73 -18.25 -5.61
CA ASP A 340 -13.76 -19.71 -5.67
C ASP A 340 -15.00 -20.31 -5.00
N LEU A 341 -15.48 -19.75 -3.89
CA LEU A 341 -16.74 -20.13 -3.23
C LEU A 341 -17.94 -20.03 -4.18
N PHE A 342 -18.04 -18.96 -4.97
CA PHE A 342 -19.09 -18.80 -5.98
C PHE A 342 -19.00 -19.80 -7.15
N ARG A 343 -17.79 -20.24 -7.50
CA ARG A 343 -17.56 -21.17 -8.62
C ARG A 343 -17.86 -22.62 -8.27
N SER A 344 -17.41 -23.10 -7.11
CA SER A 344 -17.48 -24.53 -6.75
C SER A 344 -18.53 -24.74 -5.65
N ARG A 345 -19.75 -25.14 -6.00
CA ARG A 345 -20.82 -25.42 -5.05
C ARG A 345 -20.60 -26.77 -4.35
N GLY A 346 -19.93 -26.73 -3.20
CA GLY A 346 -19.61 -27.91 -2.38
C GLY A 346 -18.15 -27.86 -1.92
N GLN A 347 -17.85 -27.06 -0.89
CA GLN A 347 -16.48 -26.80 -0.46
C GLN A 347 -16.22 -27.36 0.94
N GLY A 348 -15.06 -27.99 1.11
CA GLY A 348 -14.61 -28.47 2.41
C GLY A 348 -14.40 -27.32 3.42
N PRO A 349 -14.53 -27.60 4.73
CA PRO A 349 -14.60 -26.58 5.77
C PRO A 349 -13.36 -25.66 5.84
N GLY A 350 -12.19 -26.14 5.42
CA GLY A 350 -10.94 -25.37 5.44
C GLY A 350 -11.01 -24.01 4.73
N ARG A 351 -11.80 -23.88 3.65
CA ARG A 351 -11.94 -22.59 2.94
C ARG A 351 -12.75 -21.56 3.72
N TRP A 352 -13.74 -22.01 4.49
CA TRP A 352 -14.50 -21.16 5.42
C TRP A 352 -13.66 -20.71 6.61
N VAL A 353 -12.81 -21.61 7.14
CA VAL A 353 -11.84 -21.26 8.19
C VAL A 353 -10.86 -20.19 7.70
N VAL A 354 -10.26 -20.37 6.52
CA VAL A 354 -9.34 -19.37 5.95
C VAL A 354 -10.06 -18.04 5.66
N LEU A 355 -11.32 -18.07 5.21
CA LEU A 355 -12.13 -16.85 5.04
C LEU A 355 -12.36 -16.13 6.38
N GLY A 356 -12.74 -16.85 7.43
CA GLY A 356 -12.95 -16.30 8.77
C GLY A 356 -11.70 -15.64 9.34
N VAL A 357 -10.56 -16.35 9.31
CA VAL A 357 -9.25 -15.81 9.71
C VAL A 357 -8.89 -14.56 8.90
N SER A 358 -9.12 -14.58 7.59
CA SER A 358 -8.85 -13.43 6.72
C SER A 358 -9.74 -12.23 7.04
N LEU A 359 -11.04 -12.44 7.34
CA LEU A 359 -11.96 -11.36 7.73
C LEU A 359 -11.58 -10.75 9.08
N ILE A 360 -11.20 -11.56 10.07
CA ILE A 360 -10.70 -11.08 11.37
C ILE A 360 -9.41 -10.26 11.19
N ALA A 361 -8.49 -10.70 10.33
CA ALA A 361 -7.28 -9.95 10.04
C ALA A 361 -7.56 -8.62 9.30
N VAL A 362 -8.43 -8.63 8.27
CA VAL A 362 -8.86 -7.42 7.54
C VAL A 362 -9.53 -6.41 8.48
N MET A 363 -10.37 -6.88 9.40
CA MET A 363 -11.09 -6.07 10.38
C MET A 363 -10.16 -5.15 11.19
N GLY A 364 -9.12 -5.72 11.81
CA GLY A 364 -8.15 -4.95 12.58
C GLY A 364 -7.07 -4.26 11.73
N ALA A 365 -6.81 -4.75 10.51
CA ALA A 365 -5.85 -4.14 9.59
C ALA A 365 -6.37 -2.83 8.99
N LYS A 366 -7.59 -2.84 8.46
CA LYS A 366 -8.33 -1.64 8.04
C LYS A 366 -9.81 -1.95 7.82
N ALA A 367 -10.67 -1.59 8.77
CA ALA A 367 -12.09 -1.94 8.71
C ALA A 367 -12.86 -1.34 7.51
N THR A 368 -12.31 -0.35 6.79
CA THR A 368 -12.91 0.24 5.58
C THR A 368 -13.26 -0.79 4.50
N TYR A 369 -12.57 -1.93 4.46
CA TYR A 369 -12.89 -3.02 3.52
C TYR A 369 -14.21 -3.75 3.82
N LEU A 370 -14.65 -3.79 5.07
CA LEU A 370 -15.85 -4.55 5.48
C LEU A 370 -17.15 -3.97 4.89
N PRO A 371 -17.47 -2.66 4.96
CA PRO A 371 -18.66 -2.12 4.31
C PRO A 371 -18.60 -2.22 2.78
N LEU A 372 -17.42 -2.06 2.17
CA LEU A 372 -17.24 -2.30 0.72
C LEU A 372 -17.60 -3.74 0.34
N LEU A 373 -17.16 -4.70 1.17
CA LEU A 373 -17.44 -6.11 0.97
C LEU A 373 -18.93 -6.44 1.18
N MET A 374 -19.59 -5.85 2.18
CA MET A 374 -21.03 -6.05 2.40
C MET A 374 -21.84 -5.63 1.17
N VAL A 375 -21.60 -4.44 0.61
CA VAL A 375 -22.28 -3.97 -0.61
C VAL A 375 -21.95 -4.86 -1.82
N GLY A 376 -20.68 -5.26 -1.95
CA GLY A 376 -20.26 -6.25 -2.95
C GLY A 376 -21.04 -7.58 -2.86
N LEU A 377 -21.16 -8.14 -1.66
CA LEU A 377 -21.89 -9.39 -1.42
C LEU A 377 -23.39 -9.23 -1.64
N ILE A 378 -24.00 -8.11 -1.26
CA ILE A 378 -25.41 -7.79 -1.58
C ILE A 378 -25.63 -7.75 -3.09
N ALA A 379 -24.71 -7.15 -3.86
CA ALA A 379 -24.76 -7.15 -5.32
C ALA A 379 -24.63 -8.58 -5.91
N VAL A 380 -23.86 -9.47 -5.28
CA VAL A 380 -23.83 -10.90 -5.66
C VAL A 380 -25.16 -11.59 -5.34
N VAL A 381 -25.73 -11.40 -4.15
CA VAL A 381 -27.04 -11.97 -3.79
C VAL A 381 -28.10 -11.57 -4.81
N ALA A 382 -28.17 -10.27 -5.16
CA ALA A 382 -29.08 -9.77 -6.19
C ALA A 382 -28.84 -10.44 -7.56
N ALA A 383 -27.58 -10.53 -8.01
CA ALA A 383 -27.23 -11.19 -9.27
C ALA A 383 -27.54 -12.70 -9.27
N GLU A 384 -27.39 -13.39 -8.14
CA GLU A 384 -27.72 -14.80 -8.00
C GLU A 384 -29.23 -15.04 -7.99
N LEU A 385 -30.01 -14.21 -7.27
CA LEU A 385 -31.48 -14.24 -7.29
C LEU A 385 -32.03 -14.00 -8.71
N VAL A 386 -31.55 -12.97 -9.42
CA VAL A 386 -31.91 -12.70 -10.83
C VAL A 386 -31.57 -13.90 -11.73
N ARG A 387 -30.47 -14.61 -11.45
CA ARG A 387 -30.05 -15.82 -12.17
C ARG A 387 -30.70 -17.11 -11.64
N ARG A 388 -31.71 -17.01 -10.75
CA ARG A 388 -32.43 -18.12 -10.11
C ARG A 388 -31.47 -19.14 -9.48
N ARG A 389 -30.45 -18.64 -8.79
CA ARG A 389 -29.38 -19.39 -8.13
C ARG A 389 -29.50 -19.22 -6.62
N PRO A 390 -29.46 -20.30 -5.81
CA PRO A 390 -29.48 -20.20 -4.36
C PRO A 390 -28.23 -19.45 -3.86
N PRO A 391 -28.37 -18.36 -3.08
CA PRO A 391 -27.26 -17.51 -2.65
C PRO A 391 -26.69 -17.90 -1.28
N TRP A 392 -26.97 -19.11 -0.77
CA TRP A 392 -26.60 -19.50 0.61
C TRP A 392 -25.13 -19.28 1.00
N PRO A 393 -24.11 -19.62 0.16
CA PRO A 393 -22.73 -19.30 0.48
C PRO A 393 -22.48 -17.78 0.55
N THR A 394 -23.10 -17.01 -0.34
CA THR A 394 -23.01 -15.55 -0.37
C THR A 394 -23.64 -14.93 0.88
N LEU A 395 -24.78 -15.46 1.35
CA LEU A 395 -25.43 -15.05 2.59
C LEU A 395 -24.61 -15.41 3.84
N ALA A 396 -23.98 -16.59 3.88
CA ALA A 396 -23.09 -16.96 4.98
C ALA A 396 -21.84 -16.07 5.04
N ALA A 397 -21.23 -15.78 3.89
CA ALA A 397 -20.11 -14.82 3.81
C ALA A 397 -20.53 -13.39 4.18
N LEU A 398 -21.75 -12.98 3.83
CA LEU A 398 -22.32 -11.70 4.24
C LEU A 398 -22.49 -11.65 5.76
N GLY A 399 -23.08 -12.68 6.37
CA GLY A 399 -23.22 -12.79 7.83
C GLY A 399 -21.88 -12.73 8.57
N MET A 400 -20.85 -13.45 8.09
CA MET A 400 -19.49 -13.35 8.64
C MET A 400 -18.90 -11.94 8.52
N THR A 401 -19.11 -11.28 7.38
CA THR A 401 -18.64 -9.92 7.13
C THR A 401 -19.35 -8.90 8.04
N THR A 402 -20.67 -9.01 8.19
CA THR A 402 -21.48 -8.17 9.07
C THR A 402 -21.11 -8.38 10.53
N ALA A 403 -20.87 -9.62 10.97
CA ALA A 403 -20.40 -9.90 12.32
C ALA A 403 -19.05 -9.23 12.62
N CYS A 404 -18.08 -9.31 11.68
CA CYS A 404 -16.81 -8.60 11.80
C CYS A 404 -17.00 -7.07 11.79
N PHE A 405 -17.90 -6.54 10.96
CA PHE A 405 -18.17 -5.10 10.89
C PHE A 405 -18.77 -4.56 12.20
N VAL A 406 -19.74 -5.29 12.78
CA VAL A 406 -20.34 -4.96 14.08
C VAL A 406 -19.27 -5.03 15.17
N TYR A 407 -18.48 -6.11 15.23
CA TYR A 407 -17.40 -6.21 16.22
C TYR A 407 -16.39 -5.05 16.09
N ALA A 408 -16.00 -4.69 14.86
CA ALA A 408 -15.11 -3.55 14.63
C ALA A 408 -15.70 -2.24 15.18
N GLN A 409 -16.93 -1.92 14.80
CA GLN A 409 -17.57 -0.65 15.14
C GLN A 409 -17.81 -0.49 16.65
N PHE A 410 -18.24 -1.54 17.33
CA PHE A 410 -18.63 -1.47 18.74
C PHE A 410 -17.52 -1.87 19.72
N VAL A 411 -16.59 -2.75 19.33
CA VAL A 411 -15.53 -3.26 20.22
C VAL A 411 -14.16 -2.65 19.90
N LEU A 412 -13.69 -2.73 18.65
CA LEU A 412 -12.35 -2.22 18.31
C LEU A 412 -12.26 -0.69 18.26
N PHE A 413 -13.32 -0.02 17.81
CA PHE A 413 -13.32 1.44 17.66
C PHE A 413 -14.22 2.17 18.68
N GLY A 414 -14.87 1.46 19.61
CA GLY A 414 -15.68 2.09 20.67
C GLY A 414 -16.74 3.08 20.17
N GLN A 415 -17.27 2.88 18.95
CA GLN A 415 -18.15 3.81 18.22
C GLN A 415 -17.55 5.18 17.87
N ALA A 416 -16.25 5.42 18.08
CA ALA A 416 -15.56 6.64 17.69
C ALA A 416 -15.74 6.93 16.19
N ARG A 417 -15.86 8.20 15.82
CA ARG A 417 -16.04 8.59 14.41
C ARG A 417 -14.72 8.82 13.71
N GLN A 418 -13.66 9.09 14.46
CA GLN A 418 -12.34 9.45 13.93
C GLN A 418 -12.45 10.54 12.86
N GLY A 419 -13.22 11.60 13.13
CA GLY A 419 -13.44 12.71 12.21
C GLY A 419 -14.28 12.39 10.95
N MET A 420 -14.70 11.14 10.75
CA MET A 420 -15.55 10.74 9.63
C MET A 420 -17.01 11.14 9.88
N VAL A 421 -17.57 11.96 8.99
CA VAL A 421 -18.96 12.46 9.10
C VAL A 421 -19.70 12.31 7.77
N VAL A 422 -21.03 12.34 7.82
CA VAL A 422 -21.85 12.50 6.61
C VAL A 422 -21.78 13.98 6.20
N ASP A 423 -21.08 14.25 5.12
CA ASP A 423 -20.83 15.58 4.57
C ASP A 423 -20.73 15.44 3.04
N PRO A 424 -21.88 15.44 2.33
CA PRO A 424 -21.91 15.16 0.90
C PRO A 424 -21.03 16.13 0.11
N LEU A 425 -20.28 15.58 -0.84
CA LEU A 425 -19.37 16.30 -1.73
C LEU A 425 -18.26 17.09 -1.00
N SER A 426 -17.94 16.74 0.26
CA SER A 426 -16.84 17.34 1.04
C SER A 426 -15.54 17.45 0.25
N PHE A 427 -15.13 16.35 -0.39
CA PHE A 427 -13.93 16.33 -1.24
C PHE A 427 -14.01 17.26 -2.46
N MET A 428 -15.20 17.46 -3.04
CA MET A 428 -15.39 18.36 -4.18
C MET A 428 -15.25 19.83 -3.77
N ARG A 429 -15.65 20.17 -2.53
CA ARG A 429 -15.42 21.51 -1.96
C ARG A 429 -13.94 21.77 -1.73
N THR A 430 -13.23 20.84 -1.09
CA THR A 430 -11.79 21.01 -0.82
C THR A 430 -10.99 21.09 -2.12
N ALA A 431 -11.30 20.23 -3.11
CA ALA A 431 -10.65 20.27 -4.42
C ALA A 431 -10.91 21.58 -5.17
N TRP A 432 -12.16 22.08 -5.16
CA TRP A 432 -12.48 23.38 -5.75
C TRP A 432 -11.73 24.54 -5.05
N GLY A 433 -11.65 24.53 -3.72
CA GLY A 433 -10.93 25.54 -2.95
C GLY A 433 -9.43 25.59 -3.26
N GLU A 434 -8.81 24.43 -3.46
CA GLU A 434 -7.40 24.34 -3.89
C GLU A 434 -7.20 24.78 -5.34
N TRP A 435 -8.03 24.30 -6.27
CA TRP A 435 -7.92 24.66 -7.68
C TRP A 435 -8.19 26.14 -7.96
N THR A 436 -9.01 26.80 -7.13
CA THR A 436 -9.26 28.25 -7.20
C THR A 436 -8.24 29.09 -6.44
N GLY A 437 -7.36 28.47 -5.64
CA GLY A 437 -6.43 29.18 -4.76
C GLY A 437 -7.07 29.85 -3.54
N LEU A 438 -8.38 29.65 -3.31
CA LEU A 438 -9.13 30.23 -2.20
C LEU A 438 -9.02 29.42 -0.88
N GLY A 439 -8.43 28.23 -0.94
CA GLY A 439 -8.18 27.34 0.21
C GLY A 439 -9.38 26.49 0.61
N GLU A 440 -9.15 25.51 1.49
CA GLU A 440 -10.14 24.47 1.85
C GLU A 440 -11.41 25.00 2.55
N GLN A 441 -11.35 26.20 3.14
CA GLN A 441 -12.49 26.82 3.82
C GLN A 441 -13.45 27.53 2.86
N ALA A 442 -13.05 27.73 1.60
CA ALA A 442 -13.85 28.42 0.59
C ALA A 442 -15.11 27.62 0.22
N ARG A 443 -16.21 28.32 -0.08
CA ARG A 443 -17.51 27.71 -0.39
C ARG A 443 -17.83 27.85 -1.88
N PRO A 444 -17.84 26.75 -2.68
CA PRO A 444 -18.26 26.81 -4.08
C PRO A 444 -19.74 27.19 -4.21
N SER A 445 -20.09 27.81 -5.34
CA SER A 445 -21.49 27.94 -5.75
C SER A 445 -22.10 26.55 -6.06
N PRO A 446 -23.43 26.38 -6.05
CA PRO A 446 -24.06 25.12 -6.45
C PRO A 446 -23.69 24.66 -7.86
N ALA A 447 -23.52 25.60 -8.81
CA ALA A 447 -23.07 25.31 -10.16
C ALA A 447 -21.61 24.83 -10.19
N SER A 448 -20.74 25.47 -9.40
CA SER A 448 -19.33 25.10 -9.24
C SER A 448 -19.18 23.70 -8.63
N MET A 449 -19.97 23.40 -7.59
CA MET A 449 -20.03 22.10 -6.95
C MET A 449 -20.43 21.00 -7.94
N LEU A 450 -21.49 21.24 -8.72
CA LEU A 450 -21.94 20.32 -9.75
C LEU A 450 -20.85 20.12 -10.83
N GLY A 451 -20.22 21.20 -11.28
CA GLY A 451 -19.13 21.15 -12.25
C GLY A 451 -17.94 20.30 -11.79
N VAL A 452 -17.42 20.52 -10.58
CA VAL A 452 -16.31 19.72 -10.03
C VAL A 452 -16.71 18.26 -9.79
N THR A 453 -17.94 18.01 -9.32
CA THR A 453 -18.48 16.65 -9.18
C THR A 453 -18.56 15.93 -10.54
N LEU A 454 -19.00 16.64 -11.59
CA LEU A 454 -19.05 16.11 -12.95
C LEU A 454 -17.66 15.85 -13.53
N ILE A 455 -16.66 16.72 -13.28
CA ILE A 455 -15.26 16.44 -13.64
C ILE A 455 -14.80 15.16 -12.95
N PHE A 456 -14.95 15.04 -11.63
CA PHE A 456 -14.49 13.87 -10.87
C PHE A 456 -15.11 12.57 -11.39
N VAL A 457 -16.44 12.56 -11.59
CA VAL A 457 -17.15 11.40 -12.14
C VAL A 457 -16.70 11.11 -13.58
N LEU A 458 -16.51 12.14 -14.42
CA LEU A 458 -16.01 11.97 -15.80
C LEU A 458 -14.61 11.36 -15.82
N CYS A 459 -13.70 11.83 -14.97
CA CYS A 459 -12.34 11.29 -14.84
C CYS A 459 -12.38 9.78 -14.56
N TRP A 460 -13.19 9.35 -13.60
CA TRP A 460 -13.34 7.93 -13.27
C TRP A 460 -14.09 7.12 -14.35
N LEU A 461 -15.08 7.71 -15.03
CA LEU A 461 -15.79 7.06 -16.15
C LEU A 461 -14.89 6.87 -17.39
N VAL A 462 -13.99 7.82 -17.69
CA VAL A 462 -12.97 7.68 -18.74
C VAL A 462 -11.99 6.58 -18.33
N THR A 463 -11.45 6.68 -17.12
CA THR A 463 -10.48 5.75 -16.54
C THR A 463 -10.96 4.30 -16.53
N TRP A 464 -12.20 4.06 -16.08
CA TRP A 464 -12.82 2.74 -16.03
C TRP A 464 -13.79 2.47 -17.19
N SER A 465 -13.70 3.22 -18.28
CA SER A 465 -14.55 3.09 -19.48
C SER A 465 -14.64 1.66 -20.01
N GLY A 466 -13.59 0.86 -19.80
CA GLY A 466 -13.57 -0.58 -20.06
C GLY A 466 -14.75 -1.36 -19.48
N ILE A 467 -15.30 -0.96 -18.33
CA ILE A 467 -16.47 -1.58 -17.69
C ILE A 467 -17.68 -1.55 -18.63
N LEU A 468 -17.88 -0.45 -19.37
CA LEU A 468 -18.96 -0.32 -20.34
C LEU A 468 -18.91 -1.43 -21.40
N GLY A 469 -17.72 -1.92 -21.76
CA GLY A 469 -17.55 -3.04 -22.69
C GLY A 469 -18.29 -4.32 -22.28
N LEU A 470 -18.65 -4.49 -21.00
CA LEU A 470 -19.52 -5.58 -20.52
C LEU A 470 -20.98 -5.44 -20.98
N LEU A 471 -21.46 -4.24 -21.30
CA LEU A 471 -22.76 -4.03 -21.93
C LEU A 471 -22.85 -4.70 -23.32
N SER A 472 -21.71 -5.02 -23.93
CA SER A 472 -21.68 -5.83 -25.15
C SER A 472 -22.04 -7.31 -24.89
N ARG A 473 -22.02 -7.76 -23.63
CA ARG A 473 -22.49 -9.07 -23.16
C ARG A 473 -23.07 -8.96 -21.73
N PRO A 474 -24.26 -8.35 -21.53
CA PRO A 474 -24.76 -7.96 -20.20
C PRO A 474 -24.84 -9.09 -19.16
N ARG A 475 -25.01 -10.35 -19.61
CA ARG A 475 -24.95 -11.55 -18.76
C ARG A 475 -23.63 -11.70 -17.95
N LEU A 476 -22.54 -11.05 -18.37
CA LEU A 476 -21.26 -11.04 -17.64
C LEU A 476 -21.27 -10.10 -16.41
N ILE A 477 -22.12 -9.07 -16.41
CA ILE A 477 -22.30 -8.14 -15.28
C ILE A 477 -22.93 -8.89 -14.09
N LEU A 478 -23.83 -9.83 -14.38
CA LEU A 478 -24.45 -10.76 -13.42
C LEU A 478 -23.56 -11.97 -13.07
N GLY A 479 -22.26 -11.95 -13.42
CA GLY A 479 -21.30 -12.93 -12.92
C GLY A 479 -20.91 -12.57 -11.48
N SER A 480 -21.02 -13.49 -10.52
CA SER A 480 -20.81 -13.22 -9.10
C SER A 480 -19.50 -12.47 -8.80
N GLU A 481 -18.40 -12.80 -9.47
CA GLU A 481 -17.13 -12.08 -9.32
C GLU A 481 -17.20 -10.64 -9.85
N THR A 482 -17.82 -10.42 -11.01
CA THR A 482 -18.06 -9.10 -11.59
C THR A 482 -18.98 -8.27 -10.69
N SER A 483 -20.08 -8.86 -10.20
CA SER A 483 -21.05 -8.19 -9.34
C SER A 483 -20.44 -7.81 -7.98
N LEU A 484 -19.61 -8.68 -7.40
CA LEU A 484 -18.84 -8.41 -6.19
C LEU A 484 -17.95 -7.17 -6.37
N MET A 485 -17.13 -7.16 -7.43
CA MET A 485 -16.16 -6.09 -7.70
C MET A 485 -16.84 -4.76 -8.08
N LEU A 486 -17.96 -4.81 -8.81
CA LEU A 486 -18.77 -3.63 -9.10
C LEU A 486 -19.46 -3.07 -7.85
N GLY A 487 -19.96 -3.93 -6.94
CA GLY A 487 -20.55 -3.47 -5.68
C GLY A 487 -19.52 -2.88 -4.71
N ILE A 488 -18.34 -3.49 -4.60
CA ILE A 488 -17.17 -2.91 -3.91
C ILE A 488 -16.84 -1.52 -4.49
N GLY A 489 -16.81 -1.40 -5.81
CA GLY A 489 -16.59 -0.14 -6.52
C GLY A 489 -17.64 0.93 -6.26
N ALA A 490 -18.92 0.56 -6.33
CA ALA A 490 -20.05 1.45 -6.06
C ALA A 490 -20.03 1.96 -4.61
N ALA A 491 -19.69 1.10 -3.66
CA ALA A 491 -19.53 1.50 -2.26
C ALA A 491 -18.32 2.44 -2.06
N GLY A 492 -17.20 2.19 -2.76
CA GLY A 492 -16.02 3.06 -2.71
C GLY A 492 -16.33 4.47 -3.20
N MET A 493 -16.94 4.58 -4.38
CA MET A 493 -17.39 5.84 -4.96
C MET A 493 -18.47 6.53 -4.09
N GLY A 494 -19.47 5.76 -3.62
CA GLY A 494 -20.54 6.28 -2.77
C GLY A 494 -20.03 6.86 -1.46
N ALA A 495 -19.09 6.18 -0.78
CA ALA A 495 -18.47 6.67 0.45
C ALA A 495 -17.68 7.98 0.22
N THR A 496 -16.91 8.07 -0.88
CA THR A 496 -16.19 9.31 -1.25
C THR A 496 -17.12 10.48 -1.56
N LEU A 497 -18.32 10.23 -2.12
CA LEU A 497 -19.29 11.29 -2.43
C LEU A 497 -20.20 11.67 -1.24
N LEU A 498 -20.40 10.76 -0.28
CA LEU A 498 -21.31 10.95 0.87
C LEU A 498 -20.61 11.42 2.15
N LEU A 499 -19.36 11.03 2.36
CA LEU A 499 -18.63 11.25 3.60
C LEU A 499 -17.60 12.38 3.47
N GLY A 500 -17.33 13.06 4.59
CA GLY A 500 -16.24 14.00 4.75
C GLY A 500 -15.34 13.61 5.92
N HIS A 501 -14.07 13.95 5.81
CA HIS A 501 -13.04 13.78 6.84
C HIS A 501 -11.96 14.85 6.64
N PRO A 502 -11.36 15.43 7.70
CA PRO A 502 -10.39 16.52 7.58
C PRO A 502 -9.22 16.17 6.66
N ALA A 503 -8.51 15.06 6.92
CA ALA A 503 -7.40 14.59 6.09
C ALA A 503 -7.83 13.78 4.85
N ARG A 504 -9.01 14.08 4.26
CA ARG A 504 -9.58 13.46 3.05
C ARG A 504 -9.66 11.93 3.06
N SER A 505 -9.68 11.32 4.25
CA SER A 505 -9.55 9.88 4.44
C SER A 505 -10.76 9.07 3.93
N GLN A 506 -11.87 9.73 3.55
CA GLN A 506 -12.95 9.10 2.78
C GLN A 506 -12.48 8.58 1.40
N LEU A 507 -11.35 9.06 0.88
CA LEU A 507 -10.73 8.53 -0.34
C LEU A 507 -10.17 7.10 -0.16
N PHE A 508 -9.85 6.67 1.07
CA PHE A 508 -9.39 5.29 1.30
C PHE A 508 -10.45 4.25 0.93
N PHE A 509 -11.75 4.57 0.94
CA PHE A 509 -12.80 3.68 0.43
C PHE A 509 -12.66 3.47 -1.09
N LEU A 510 -12.38 4.54 -1.84
CA LEU A 510 -12.14 4.49 -3.28
C LEU A 510 -10.86 3.71 -3.61
N TRP A 511 -9.75 4.03 -2.94
CA TRP A 511 -8.46 3.35 -3.15
C TRP A 511 -8.48 1.87 -2.73
N SER A 512 -9.32 1.50 -1.76
CA SER A 512 -9.58 0.11 -1.38
C SER A 512 -10.37 -0.67 -2.43
N ALA A 513 -11.29 0.00 -3.14
CA ALA A 513 -12.11 -0.59 -4.20
C ALA A 513 -11.43 -0.60 -5.58
N TYR A 514 -10.52 0.35 -5.80
CA TYR A 514 -9.85 0.66 -7.05
C TYR A 514 -9.25 -0.55 -7.81
N PRO A 515 -8.48 -1.48 -7.20
CA PRO A 515 -7.89 -2.62 -7.91
C PRO A 515 -8.94 -3.53 -8.57
N TYR A 516 -10.09 -3.67 -7.94
CA TYR A 516 -11.19 -4.52 -8.38
C TYR A 516 -11.94 -3.91 -9.56
N LEU A 517 -12.15 -2.60 -9.55
CA LEU A 517 -12.71 -1.87 -10.69
C LEU A 517 -11.80 -1.90 -11.91
N VAL A 518 -10.48 -1.81 -11.73
CA VAL A 518 -9.51 -1.98 -12.82
C VAL A 518 -9.62 -3.39 -13.46
N ILE A 519 -9.72 -4.45 -12.65
CA ILE A 519 -9.90 -5.83 -13.16
C ILE A 519 -11.18 -5.94 -14.01
N VAL A 520 -12.29 -5.37 -13.55
CA VAL A 520 -13.57 -5.37 -14.30
C VAL A 520 -13.49 -4.51 -15.55
N ALA A 521 -12.80 -3.36 -15.50
CA ALA A 521 -12.59 -2.49 -16.66
C ALA A 521 -11.79 -3.22 -17.75
N VAL A 522 -10.67 -3.85 -17.40
CA VAL A 522 -9.86 -4.63 -18.34
C VAL A 522 -10.62 -5.86 -18.87
N HIS A 523 -11.46 -6.50 -18.05
CA HIS A 523 -12.34 -7.57 -18.51
C HIS A 523 -13.30 -7.09 -19.60
N GLY A 524 -14.04 -6.00 -19.34
CA GLY A 524 -14.99 -5.44 -20.30
C GLY A 524 -14.34 -4.91 -21.58
N LEU A 525 -13.20 -4.25 -21.47
CA LEU A 525 -12.37 -3.80 -22.59
C LEU A 525 -12.00 -4.97 -23.52
N LEU A 526 -11.51 -6.07 -22.94
CA LEU A 526 -11.15 -7.26 -23.72
C LEU A 526 -12.37 -7.99 -24.31
N VAL A 527 -13.52 -7.96 -23.64
CA VAL A 527 -14.78 -8.50 -24.18
C VAL A 527 -15.24 -7.71 -25.41
N VAL A 528 -15.28 -6.37 -25.35
CA VAL A 528 -15.71 -5.56 -26.50
C VAL A 528 -14.71 -5.63 -27.66
N LEU A 529 -13.39 -5.60 -27.38
CA LEU A 529 -12.35 -5.73 -28.42
C LEU A 529 -12.38 -7.07 -29.15
N ARG A 530 -12.63 -8.18 -28.43
CA ARG A 530 -12.81 -9.52 -29.03
C ARG A 530 -14.09 -9.56 -29.87
N ARG A 531 -15.20 -8.96 -29.40
CA ARG A 531 -16.47 -8.92 -30.15
C ARG A 531 -16.35 -8.07 -31.43
N ALA A 532 -15.65 -6.94 -31.37
CA ALA A 532 -15.44 -6.01 -32.49
C ALA A 532 -14.37 -6.47 -33.51
N ARG A 533 -13.59 -7.52 -33.18
CA ARG A 533 -12.47 -8.05 -33.98
C ARG A 533 -11.46 -6.97 -34.41
N VAL A 534 -11.08 -6.10 -33.48
CA VAL A 534 -10.15 -4.98 -33.74
C VAL A 534 -8.71 -5.49 -33.91
N SER A 535 -7.99 -5.02 -34.94
CA SER A 535 -6.59 -5.36 -35.19
C SER A 535 -5.66 -4.86 -34.07
N LEU A 536 -4.42 -5.36 -34.01
CA LEU A 536 -3.43 -4.84 -33.07
C LEU A 536 -3.04 -3.39 -33.39
N THR A 537 -2.87 -3.07 -34.68
CA THR A 537 -2.54 -1.72 -35.17
C THR A 537 -3.60 -0.69 -34.77
N ALA A 538 -4.89 -1.00 -34.91
CA ALA A 538 -5.96 -0.10 -34.53
C ALA A 538 -6.08 0.09 -33.00
N LYS A 539 -5.78 -0.95 -32.21
CA LYS A 539 -5.65 -0.80 -30.74
C LYS A 539 -4.48 0.10 -30.37
N ALA A 540 -3.32 -0.11 -30.98
CA ALA A 540 -2.13 0.70 -30.72
C ALA A 540 -2.36 2.17 -31.11
N ALA A 541 -2.97 2.43 -32.28
CA ALA A 541 -3.34 3.77 -32.71
C ALA A 541 -4.36 4.45 -31.78
N ALA A 542 -5.40 3.73 -31.32
CA ALA A 542 -6.35 4.27 -30.36
C ALA A 542 -5.71 4.54 -28.98
N ALA A 543 -4.82 3.67 -28.51
CA ALA A 543 -4.09 3.89 -27.26
C ALA A 543 -3.14 5.09 -27.39
N ALA A 544 -2.40 5.20 -28.49
CA ALA A 544 -1.53 6.34 -28.78
C ALA A 544 -2.32 7.66 -28.89
N ALA A 545 -3.51 7.65 -29.51
CA ALA A 545 -4.39 8.81 -29.56
C ALA A 545 -4.92 9.20 -28.16
N GLY A 546 -5.25 8.22 -27.32
CA GLY A 546 -5.61 8.47 -25.91
C GLY A 546 -4.47 9.06 -25.09
N LEU A 547 -3.27 8.49 -25.20
CA LEU A 547 -2.06 9.03 -24.57
C LEU A 547 -1.78 10.46 -25.04
N LEU A 548 -1.80 10.70 -26.36
CA LEU A 548 -1.58 12.02 -26.95
C LEU A 548 -2.63 13.04 -26.48
N ALA A 549 -3.89 12.62 -26.30
CA ALA A 549 -4.94 13.48 -25.75
C ALA A 549 -4.64 13.96 -24.32
N VAL A 550 -4.06 13.11 -23.45
CA VAL A 550 -3.63 13.53 -22.10
C VAL A 550 -2.64 14.68 -22.17
N TYR A 551 -1.66 14.61 -23.09
CA TYR A 551 -0.64 15.63 -23.21
C TYR A 551 -1.12 16.89 -23.94
N LEU A 552 -1.98 16.78 -24.97
CA LEU A 552 -2.43 17.94 -25.75
C LEU A 552 -3.59 18.72 -25.12
N VAL A 553 -4.53 18.05 -24.44
CA VAL A 553 -5.72 18.73 -23.88
C VAL A 553 -5.38 19.80 -22.84
N PRO A 554 -4.40 19.65 -21.93
CA PRO A 554 -3.96 20.72 -21.02
C PRO A 554 -3.55 21.99 -21.76
N PHE A 555 -2.73 21.89 -22.82
CA PHE A 555 -2.27 23.05 -23.60
C PHE A 555 -3.42 23.69 -24.40
N VAL A 556 -4.30 22.90 -25.01
CA VAL A 556 -5.48 23.41 -25.74
C VAL A 556 -6.53 24.04 -24.80
N GLY A 557 -6.66 23.49 -23.60
CA GLY A 557 -7.46 24.04 -22.52
C GLY A 557 -6.88 25.36 -21.99
N GLY A 558 -5.56 25.45 -21.83
CA GLY A 558 -4.85 26.65 -21.39
C GLY A 558 -5.23 27.07 -19.97
N VAL A 559 -5.39 26.10 -19.07
CA VAL A 559 -5.84 26.31 -17.68
C VAL A 559 -4.77 25.85 -16.72
N GLU A 560 -4.18 26.78 -15.98
CA GLU A 560 -3.26 26.47 -14.87
C GLU A 560 -4.03 26.36 -13.55
N VAL A 561 -3.65 25.42 -12.68
CA VAL A 561 -4.13 25.34 -11.29
C VAL A 561 -2.97 25.46 -10.29
N PRO A 562 -3.12 26.22 -9.18
CA PRO A 562 -4.30 27.03 -8.82
C PRO A 562 -4.56 28.22 -9.76
N LEU A 563 -5.83 28.60 -9.92
CA LEU A 563 -6.22 29.76 -10.72
C LEU A 563 -5.64 31.06 -10.14
N ALA A 564 -5.32 32.01 -11.03
CA ALA A 564 -5.03 33.39 -10.63
C ALA A 564 -6.28 34.06 -10.03
N PRO A 565 -6.16 34.93 -8.99
CA PRO A 565 -7.31 35.42 -8.21
C PRO A 565 -8.44 36.13 -8.97
N SER A 566 -8.16 36.65 -10.18
CA SER A 566 -9.14 37.34 -11.04
C SER A 566 -9.81 36.43 -12.10
N ARG A 567 -9.47 35.14 -12.15
CA ARG A 567 -10.03 34.19 -13.13
C ARG A 567 -11.34 33.59 -12.61
N PRO A 568 -12.42 33.55 -13.42
CA PRO A 568 -13.64 32.85 -13.04
C PRO A 568 -13.40 31.33 -13.02
N ASP A 569 -13.99 30.65 -12.05
CA ASP A 569 -13.85 29.20 -11.85
C ASP A 569 -14.46 28.36 -12.98
N THR A 570 -15.34 28.96 -13.81
CA THR A 570 -15.88 28.37 -15.04
C THR A 570 -14.80 27.93 -16.03
N VAL A 571 -13.59 28.50 -15.94
CA VAL A 571 -12.43 28.11 -16.75
C VAL A 571 -11.97 26.67 -16.43
N LEU A 572 -12.16 26.18 -15.19
CA LEU A 572 -11.78 24.81 -14.77
C LEU A 572 -12.43 23.72 -15.63
N TYR A 573 -13.62 23.97 -16.18
CA TYR A 573 -14.34 22.99 -16.99
C TYR A 573 -13.78 22.87 -18.42
N ARG A 574 -13.01 23.85 -18.90
CA ARG A 574 -12.59 23.95 -20.31
C ARG A 574 -11.78 22.74 -20.82
N PRO A 575 -10.75 22.22 -20.13
CA PRO A 575 -9.99 21.08 -20.65
C PRO A 575 -10.85 19.83 -20.78
N TYR A 576 -11.74 19.58 -19.81
CA TYR A 576 -12.66 18.45 -19.83
C TYR A 576 -13.75 18.58 -20.89
N LEU A 577 -14.23 19.80 -21.17
CA LEU A 577 -15.13 20.07 -22.30
C LEU A 577 -14.43 19.87 -23.66
N VAL A 578 -13.17 20.28 -23.80
CA VAL A 578 -12.34 20.00 -25.00
C VAL A 578 -12.18 18.50 -25.20
N LEU A 579 -11.85 17.74 -24.13
CA LEU A 579 -11.78 16.28 -24.21
C LEU A 579 -13.13 15.68 -24.61
N LEU A 580 -14.23 16.09 -23.99
CA LEU A 580 -15.57 15.58 -24.28
C LEU A 580 -15.97 15.83 -25.74
N ALA A 581 -15.82 17.07 -26.22
CA ALA A 581 -16.16 17.45 -27.60
C ALA A 581 -15.30 16.68 -28.62
N GLY A 582 -13.98 16.63 -28.43
CA GLY A 582 -13.08 15.87 -29.29
C GLY A 582 -13.39 14.37 -29.29
N SER A 583 -13.80 13.82 -28.14
CA SER A 583 -14.19 12.41 -28.00
C SER A 583 -15.51 12.08 -28.68
N LEU A 584 -16.50 12.97 -28.58
CA LEU A 584 -17.80 12.81 -29.28
C LEU A 584 -17.60 12.88 -30.80
N LEU A 585 -16.78 13.81 -31.29
CA LEU A 585 -16.42 13.91 -32.70
C LEU A 585 -15.69 12.65 -33.18
N ALA A 586 -14.67 12.19 -32.44
CA ALA A 586 -13.94 10.96 -32.77
C ALA A 586 -14.87 9.73 -32.77
N ALA A 587 -15.78 9.63 -31.79
CA ALA A 587 -16.77 8.55 -31.72
C ALA A 587 -17.74 8.57 -32.90
N ALA A 588 -18.22 9.75 -33.31
CA ALA A 588 -19.10 9.92 -34.47
C ALA A 588 -18.39 9.52 -35.78
N VAL A 589 -17.20 10.08 -36.03
CA VAL A 589 -16.38 9.77 -37.22
C VAL A 589 -16.05 8.27 -37.28
N LEU A 590 -15.58 7.67 -36.18
CA LEU A 590 -15.32 6.23 -36.13
C LEU A 590 -16.60 5.39 -36.32
N THR A 591 -17.76 5.88 -35.86
CA THR A 591 -19.05 5.18 -36.04
C THR A 591 -19.45 5.15 -37.50
N VAL A 592 -19.29 6.26 -38.23
CA VAL A 592 -19.52 6.34 -39.68
C VAL A 592 -18.51 5.48 -40.44
N MET A 593 -17.21 5.62 -40.14
CA MET A 593 -16.14 4.96 -40.91
C MET A 593 -15.95 3.47 -40.63
N LYS A 594 -16.24 2.99 -39.42
CA LYS A 594 -15.91 1.62 -38.94
C LYS A 594 -17.10 0.89 -38.31
N GLY A 595 -18.24 1.55 -38.14
CA GLY A 595 -19.44 1.01 -37.50
C GLY A 595 -19.42 1.10 -35.97
N ARG A 596 -20.60 1.32 -35.37
CA ARG A 596 -20.83 1.58 -33.93
C ARG A 596 -20.04 0.68 -32.97
N LEU A 597 -19.99 -0.64 -33.22
CA LEU A 597 -19.31 -1.58 -32.32
C LEU A 597 -17.77 -1.44 -32.34
N ARG A 598 -17.17 -1.15 -33.51
CA ARG A 598 -15.73 -0.92 -33.61
C ARG A 598 -15.34 0.45 -33.09
N ALA A 599 -16.15 1.47 -33.39
CA ALA A 599 -15.99 2.82 -32.86
C ALA A 599 -15.97 2.81 -31.33
N TRP A 600 -16.99 2.19 -30.72
CA TRP A 600 -17.05 2.01 -29.27
C TRP A 600 -15.80 1.32 -28.72
N ALA A 601 -15.40 0.18 -29.29
CA ALA A 601 -14.23 -0.55 -28.82
C ALA A 601 -12.92 0.26 -28.90
N LEU A 602 -12.76 1.10 -29.93
CA LEU A 602 -11.60 1.98 -30.10
C LEU A 602 -11.62 3.17 -29.13
N VAL A 603 -12.77 3.83 -28.97
CA VAL A 603 -12.96 4.91 -27.98
C VAL A 603 -12.68 4.41 -26.56
N THR A 604 -13.14 3.20 -26.22
CA THR A 604 -12.83 2.58 -24.91
C THR A 604 -11.32 2.32 -24.72
N VAL A 605 -10.57 1.96 -25.78
CA VAL A 605 -9.11 1.86 -25.70
C VAL A 605 -8.47 3.22 -25.47
N ALA A 606 -8.89 4.26 -26.20
CA ALA A 606 -8.36 5.61 -26.02
C ALA A 606 -8.63 6.15 -24.61
N PHE A 607 -9.84 5.95 -24.08
CA PHE A 607 -10.21 6.38 -22.72
C PHE A 607 -9.47 5.62 -21.62
N ALA A 608 -9.32 4.29 -21.75
CA ALA A 608 -8.49 3.53 -20.83
C ALA A 608 -7.01 3.95 -20.89
N ALA A 609 -6.53 4.40 -22.05
CA ALA A 609 -5.18 4.94 -22.23
C ALA A 609 -5.00 6.35 -21.65
N ILE A 610 -6.07 7.15 -21.55
CA ILE A 610 -6.04 8.49 -20.92
C ILE A 610 -5.71 8.39 -19.42
N GLY A 611 -6.20 7.35 -18.72
CA GLY A 611 -5.88 7.15 -17.31
C GLY A 611 -4.48 6.58 -17.02
N LEU A 612 -3.80 5.99 -18.02
CA LEU A 612 -2.51 5.28 -17.82
C LEU A 612 -1.30 6.16 -17.49
N PRO A 613 -1.10 7.34 -18.11
CA PRO A 613 0.06 8.19 -17.84
C PRO A 613 -0.23 9.28 -16.81
N ALA A 614 -1.44 9.38 -16.25
CA ALA A 614 -1.89 10.57 -15.52
C ALA A 614 -0.99 10.94 -14.32
N ASP A 615 -0.57 9.95 -13.52
CA ASP A 615 0.35 10.16 -12.40
C ASP A 615 1.79 10.48 -12.86
N LEU A 616 2.29 9.74 -13.86
CA LEU A 616 3.58 9.98 -14.50
C LEU A 616 3.66 11.39 -15.13
N HIS A 617 2.57 11.86 -15.73
CA HIS A 617 2.45 13.18 -16.35
C HIS A 617 2.49 14.28 -15.29
N ALA A 618 1.67 14.16 -14.24
CA ALA A 618 1.66 15.11 -13.13
C ALA A 618 3.04 15.25 -12.48
N ARG A 619 3.81 14.15 -12.37
CA ARG A 619 5.18 14.15 -11.81
C ARG A 619 6.25 14.61 -12.78
N ALA A 620 6.18 14.23 -14.06
CA ALA A 620 7.06 14.75 -15.09
C ALA A 620 6.94 16.27 -15.25
N LEU A 621 5.72 16.81 -15.11
CA LEU A 621 5.49 18.25 -15.05
C LEU A 621 6.15 18.90 -13.83
N ARG A 622 6.13 18.29 -12.63
CA ARG A 622 6.86 18.84 -11.46
C ARG A 622 8.36 18.87 -11.71
N VAL A 623 8.93 17.74 -12.13
CA VAL A 623 10.38 17.65 -12.37
C VAL A 623 10.81 18.61 -13.48
N ALA A 624 9.98 18.82 -14.49
CA ALA A 624 10.23 19.82 -15.52
C ALA A 624 10.11 21.27 -15.00
N SER A 625 9.10 21.62 -14.19
CA SER A 625 8.99 22.96 -13.60
C SER A 625 10.14 23.27 -12.64
N ASP A 626 10.53 22.28 -11.81
CA ASP A 626 11.63 22.39 -10.86
C ASP A 626 12.97 22.56 -11.60
N ALA A 627 13.18 21.84 -12.71
CA ALA A 627 14.40 21.91 -13.52
C ALA A 627 14.47 23.15 -14.43
N LEU A 628 13.33 23.71 -14.84
CA LEU A 628 13.26 24.95 -15.63
C LEU A 628 13.42 26.22 -14.79
N GLY A 629 13.54 26.09 -13.46
CA GLY A 629 13.79 27.22 -12.57
C GLY A 629 12.61 28.20 -12.48
N ASP A 630 11.39 27.75 -12.79
CA ASP A 630 10.20 28.58 -12.68
C ASP A 630 10.00 28.98 -11.21
N GLY A 631 10.02 30.29 -10.93
CA GLY A 631 10.53 30.89 -9.68
C GLY A 631 9.76 30.59 -8.38
N ARG A 632 8.82 29.63 -8.39
CA ARG A 632 8.27 28.97 -7.20
C ARG A 632 9.33 28.07 -6.56
N THR A 633 10.40 28.70 -6.06
CA THR A 633 11.32 28.05 -5.12
C THR A 633 10.50 27.29 -4.06
N PRO A 634 10.75 25.99 -3.82
CA PRO A 634 10.29 25.39 -2.57
C PRO A 634 10.95 26.23 -1.49
N THR A 635 10.14 27.01 -0.76
CA THR A 635 10.62 28.08 0.10
C THR A 635 11.71 27.50 0.98
N VAL A 636 12.98 27.88 0.81
CA VAL A 636 14.10 27.12 1.42
C VAL A 636 14.00 27.17 2.96
N SER A 637 13.35 28.22 3.48
CA SER A 637 12.89 28.38 4.87
C SER A 637 11.94 27.27 5.40
N LYS A 638 11.19 26.56 4.54
CA LYS A 638 10.27 25.46 4.90
C LYS A 638 10.92 24.07 4.94
N LEU A 639 12.17 23.93 4.47
CA LEU A 639 12.90 22.66 4.55
C LEU A 639 13.56 22.48 5.92
N THR A 640 14.07 23.55 6.52
CA THR A 640 14.54 23.56 7.92
C THR A 640 13.42 23.27 8.92
N ALA A 641 12.21 23.78 8.69
CA ALA A 641 11.02 23.48 9.50
C ALA A 641 10.49 22.03 9.40
N ARG A 642 11.15 21.14 8.65
CA ARG A 642 10.71 19.74 8.43
C ARG A 642 11.76 18.69 8.79
N THR A 643 12.76 19.10 9.55
CA THR A 643 13.84 18.24 10.07
C THR A 643 13.65 18.09 11.57
N ILE A 644 13.81 16.87 12.13
CA ILE A 644 13.76 16.73 13.59
C ILE A 644 14.93 17.54 14.21
N PRO A 645 14.73 18.29 15.31
CA PRO A 645 15.78 19.12 15.88
C PRO A 645 16.95 18.28 16.41
N GLN A 646 18.08 18.94 16.66
CA GLN A 646 19.30 18.24 17.03
C GLN A 646 19.13 17.56 18.40
N GLY A 647 19.59 16.32 18.52
CA GLY A 647 19.54 15.56 19.77
C GLY A 647 18.22 14.81 20.05
N THR A 648 17.12 15.13 19.37
CA THR A 648 15.81 14.43 19.51
C THR A 648 15.97 12.91 19.52
N LEU A 649 16.66 12.37 18.50
CA LEU A 649 16.87 10.94 18.32
C LEU A 649 17.78 10.32 19.39
N THR A 650 18.74 11.09 19.92
CA THR A 650 19.67 10.64 20.96
C THR A 650 18.97 10.55 22.31
N ILE A 651 18.26 11.61 22.70
CA ILE A 651 17.54 11.66 23.98
C ILE A 651 16.38 10.66 24.01
N ALA A 652 15.60 10.55 22.93
CA ALA A 652 14.47 9.63 22.91
C ALA A 652 14.92 8.15 22.97
N ARG A 653 15.99 7.78 22.24
CA ARG A 653 16.59 6.44 22.38
C ARG A 653 17.20 6.21 23.76
N TRP A 654 17.89 7.21 24.33
CA TRP A 654 18.40 7.10 25.71
C TRP A 654 17.26 6.84 26.69
N LEU A 655 16.16 7.59 26.60
CA LEU A 655 14.97 7.39 27.42
C LEU A 655 14.40 5.97 27.25
N ARG A 656 14.19 5.52 26.00
CA ARG A 656 13.74 4.14 25.70
C ARG A 656 14.59 3.06 26.36
N ASP A 657 15.90 3.29 26.42
CA ASP A 657 16.87 2.30 26.88
C ASP A 657 17.14 2.41 28.41
N HIS A 658 16.59 3.43 29.11
CA HIS A 658 16.82 3.72 30.55
C HIS A 658 15.55 3.99 31.39
N SER A 659 14.35 3.77 30.85
CA SER A 659 13.04 3.90 31.55
C SER A 659 12.22 2.61 31.43
N ASP A 660 11.21 2.42 32.28
CA ASP A 660 10.24 1.32 32.10
C ASP A 660 9.25 1.65 30.97
N PRO A 661 8.78 0.70 30.13
CA PRO A 661 7.73 0.94 29.14
C PRO A 661 6.44 1.57 29.67
N ASP A 662 6.12 1.38 30.95
CA ASP A 662 4.94 1.97 31.61
C ASP A 662 5.21 3.38 32.20
N ASP A 663 6.46 3.87 32.21
CA ASP A 663 6.82 5.21 32.69
C ASP A 663 6.16 6.32 31.85
N LEU A 664 5.65 7.37 32.51
CA LEU A 664 4.98 8.49 31.85
C LEU A 664 5.88 9.73 31.69
N VAL A 665 5.91 10.27 30.47
CA VAL A 665 6.69 11.46 30.09
C VAL A 665 5.79 12.70 29.99
N ALA A 666 6.20 13.83 30.55
CA ALA A 666 5.66 15.14 30.19
C ALA A 666 6.64 15.89 29.27
N THR A 667 6.12 16.72 28.37
CA THR A 667 6.93 17.50 27.42
C THR A 667 6.25 18.83 27.08
N ASN A 668 7.02 19.84 26.68
CA ASN A 668 6.54 21.10 26.11
C ASN A 668 6.47 21.09 24.57
N ALA A 669 6.83 19.97 23.92
CA ALA A 669 6.80 19.82 22.47
C ALA A 669 5.41 19.35 21.98
N HIS A 670 4.55 20.29 21.62
CA HIS A 670 3.15 20.04 21.22
C HIS A 670 2.85 20.28 19.74
N CYS A 671 3.53 21.24 19.13
CA CYS A 671 3.27 21.69 17.76
C CYS A 671 4.34 21.14 16.81
N PHE A 672 3.95 20.89 15.56
CA PHE A 672 4.88 20.58 14.49
C PHE A 672 5.83 21.77 14.26
N TRP A 673 7.13 21.51 14.14
CA TRP A 673 8.14 22.58 14.23
C TRP A 673 8.02 23.64 13.12
N GLY A 674 8.07 24.91 13.51
CA GLY A 674 7.82 26.05 12.62
C GLY A 674 6.34 26.30 12.32
N TYR A 675 5.44 25.60 13.01
CA TYR A 675 3.98 25.73 12.94
C TYR A 675 3.39 25.81 14.37
N GLU A 676 3.97 26.68 15.20
CA GLU A 676 3.51 26.95 16.57
C GLU A 676 2.35 27.95 16.61
N ASN A 677 2.21 28.80 15.58
CA ASN A 677 1.24 29.92 15.53
C ASN A 677 0.57 30.03 14.15
N PRO A 678 -0.66 29.50 13.95
CA PRO A 678 -1.39 28.62 14.88
C PRO A 678 -0.68 27.25 15.03
N CYS A 679 -0.90 26.60 16.17
CA CYS A 679 -0.29 25.31 16.48
C CYS A 679 -0.84 24.19 15.58
N ASP A 680 0.04 23.54 14.81
CA ASP A 680 -0.25 22.27 14.15
C ASP A 680 0.05 21.11 15.13
N SER A 681 -0.98 20.52 15.73
CA SER A 681 -0.83 19.49 16.78
C SER A 681 -0.43 18.08 16.28
N HIS A 682 0.21 17.95 15.12
CA HIS A 682 0.80 16.69 14.63
C HIS A 682 2.24 16.43 15.16
N HIS A 683 2.50 16.66 16.45
CA HIS A 683 3.78 16.31 17.08
C HIS A 683 3.70 14.95 17.78
N PHE A 684 4.32 13.91 17.22
CA PHE A 684 4.28 12.56 17.80
C PHE A 684 5.67 11.94 17.99
N TRP A 685 6.74 12.75 17.95
CA TRP A 685 8.11 12.23 17.91
C TRP A 685 8.63 11.73 19.26
N VAL A 686 8.07 12.20 20.38
CA VAL A 686 8.49 11.73 21.71
C VAL A 686 8.05 10.29 21.90
N ALA A 687 6.74 9.99 21.77
CA ALA A 687 6.22 8.64 21.89
C ALA A 687 6.83 7.71 20.83
N ALA A 688 7.02 8.20 19.60
CA ALA A 688 7.56 7.43 18.49
C ALA A 688 8.99 6.91 18.72
N LEU A 689 9.89 7.76 19.20
CA LEU A 689 11.32 7.42 19.32
C LEU A 689 11.68 6.88 20.70
N SER A 690 10.94 7.24 21.75
CA SER A 690 11.13 6.69 23.09
C SER A 690 10.40 5.37 23.32
N GLU A 691 9.39 5.05 22.51
CA GLU A 691 8.45 3.94 22.77
C GLU A 691 7.85 4.03 24.19
N ARG A 692 7.50 5.24 24.64
CA ARG A 692 6.88 5.53 25.95
C ARG A 692 5.58 6.32 25.83
N HIS A 693 4.80 6.30 26.91
CA HIS A 693 3.60 7.10 27.04
C HIS A 693 3.95 8.55 27.37
N VAL A 694 3.20 9.47 26.78
CA VAL A 694 3.32 10.91 26.98
C VAL A 694 2.00 11.44 27.55
N LEU A 695 2.07 12.32 28.54
CA LEU A 695 0.90 12.94 29.17
C LEU A 695 0.05 13.67 28.12
N VAL A 696 0.73 14.49 27.32
CA VAL A 696 0.26 15.11 26.08
C VAL A 696 1.49 15.59 25.29
N GLU A 697 1.67 15.16 24.04
CA GLU A 697 2.49 15.87 23.05
C GLU A 697 1.57 16.51 21.99
N GLY A 698 1.47 15.93 20.80
CA GLY A 698 0.48 16.26 19.78
C GLY A 698 -0.77 15.39 19.88
N TRP A 699 -1.93 16.01 19.64
CA TRP A 699 -3.24 15.41 19.85
C TRP A 699 -4.11 15.39 18.59
N ALA A 700 -3.59 15.77 17.41
CA ALA A 700 -4.38 15.88 16.17
C ALA A 700 -5.16 14.59 15.80
N TYR A 701 -4.64 13.41 16.15
CA TYR A 701 -5.25 12.09 15.86
C TYR A 701 -5.89 11.40 17.09
N SER A 702 -6.04 12.11 18.20
CA SER A 702 -6.88 11.66 19.31
C SER A 702 -8.32 11.48 18.86
N SER A 703 -8.97 10.43 19.36
CA SER A 703 -10.37 10.13 19.07
C SER A 703 -11.27 11.26 19.63
N ARG A 704 -10.97 11.71 20.86
CA ARG A 704 -11.70 12.79 21.54
C ARG A 704 -11.63 14.12 20.80
N ASN A 705 -10.48 14.48 20.22
CA ASN A 705 -10.39 15.74 19.48
C ASN A 705 -11.00 15.61 18.07
N LEU A 706 -10.79 14.49 17.38
CA LEU A 706 -11.40 14.24 16.07
C LEU A 706 -12.93 14.16 16.13
N ASP A 707 -13.54 13.67 17.21
CA ASP A 707 -14.99 13.68 17.38
C ASP A 707 -15.56 15.10 17.65
N ARG A 708 -14.73 16.07 18.06
CA ARG A 708 -15.07 17.50 18.15
C ARG A 708 -15.00 18.21 16.79
N TRP A 709 -14.26 17.67 15.82
CA TRP A 709 -14.08 18.29 14.50
C TRP A 709 -15.39 18.48 13.73
N ARG A 710 -15.48 19.55 12.94
CA ARG A 710 -16.60 19.85 12.04
C ARG A 710 -16.06 20.35 10.69
N PRO A 711 -16.73 20.06 9.56
CA PRO A 711 -16.32 20.54 8.24
C PRO A 711 -16.06 22.05 8.18
N GLY A 712 -14.99 22.45 7.50
CA GLY A 712 -14.58 23.85 7.33
C GLY A 712 -13.64 24.40 8.40
N ARG A 713 -13.09 23.56 9.29
CA ARG A 713 -11.98 23.90 10.19
C ARG A 713 -10.81 22.92 10.02
N PRO A 714 -9.54 23.34 10.11
CA PRO A 714 -8.42 22.41 10.20
C PRO A 714 -8.51 21.59 11.49
N ALA A 715 -8.35 20.26 11.41
CA ALA A 715 -8.45 19.40 12.60
C ALA A 715 -7.24 19.51 13.53
N PHE A 716 -6.07 19.82 12.97
CA PHE A 716 -4.81 19.92 13.68
C PHE A 716 -4.64 21.24 14.46
N GLU A 717 -5.38 22.29 14.08
CA GLU A 717 -5.46 23.57 14.81
C GLU A 717 -6.51 23.55 15.95
N LEU A 718 -7.24 22.45 16.13
CA LEU A 718 -8.20 22.34 17.23
C LEU A 718 -7.41 22.26 18.56
N PRO A 719 -7.71 23.13 19.55
CA PRO A 719 -7.03 23.08 20.85
C PRO A 719 -7.31 21.75 21.55
N PHE A 720 -6.38 21.31 22.38
CA PHE A 720 -6.54 20.14 23.23
C PHE A 720 -7.87 20.21 24.01
N TRP A 721 -8.52 19.07 24.28
CA TRP A 721 -9.88 19.08 24.85
C TRP A 721 -9.94 19.20 26.37
N ASP A 722 -8.79 19.08 27.04
CA ASP A 722 -8.64 19.08 28.50
C ASP A 722 -7.70 20.23 28.87
N ASP A 723 -8.26 21.44 28.88
CA ASP A 723 -7.57 22.71 29.10
C ASP A 723 -6.79 22.72 30.44
N GLU A 724 -7.30 22.02 31.46
CA GLU A 724 -6.63 21.91 32.75
C GLU A 724 -5.35 21.06 32.67
N ARG A 725 -5.41 19.91 31.98
CA ARG A 725 -4.25 19.03 31.81
C ARG A 725 -3.12 19.69 31.02
N ILE A 726 -3.43 20.30 29.87
CA ILE A 726 -2.38 20.98 29.08
C ILE A 726 -1.78 22.15 29.88
N ARG A 727 -2.60 22.94 30.58
CA ARG A 727 -2.11 24.01 31.47
C ARG A 727 -1.21 23.48 32.59
N LEU A 728 -1.55 22.34 33.20
CA LEU A 728 -0.72 21.71 34.26
C LEU A 728 0.58 21.10 33.72
N ASN A 729 0.54 20.53 32.51
CA ASN A 729 1.73 20.08 31.79
C ASN A 729 2.67 21.26 31.54
N ASP A 730 2.16 22.34 30.96
CA ASP A 730 2.93 23.50 30.54
C ASP A 730 3.47 24.31 31.73
N GLU A 731 2.76 24.30 32.87
CA GLU A 731 3.16 24.97 34.12
C GLU A 731 4.56 24.50 34.59
N VAL A 732 4.90 23.21 34.44
CA VAL A 732 6.22 22.69 34.89
C VAL A 732 7.40 23.17 34.04
N PHE A 733 7.15 23.54 32.77
CA PHE A 733 8.18 24.02 31.84
C PHE A 733 8.27 25.55 31.83
N ASN A 734 7.11 26.23 31.87
CA ASN A 734 7.02 27.69 31.77
C ASN A 734 7.22 28.40 33.12
N ALA A 735 6.79 27.79 34.23
CA ALA A 735 6.96 28.33 35.58
C ALA A 735 7.36 27.22 36.58
N PRO A 736 8.57 26.63 36.43
CA PRO A 736 8.98 25.47 37.22
C PRO A 736 8.92 25.76 38.73
N SER A 737 8.30 24.86 39.48
CA SER A 737 8.25 24.90 40.94
C SER A 737 8.07 23.50 41.52
N ALA A 738 8.51 23.29 42.76
CA ALA A 738 8.29 22.05 43.49
C ALA A 738 6.80 21.64 43.51
N LEU A 739 5.88 22.60 43.60
CA LEU A 739 4.45 22.36 43.59
C LEU A 739 3.92 21.96 42.19
N ALA A 740 4.42 22.56 41.10
CA ALA A 740 4.05 22.14 39.74
C ALA A 740 4.53 20.71 39.45
N VAL A 741 5.78 20.41 39.81
CA VAL A 741 6.38 19.06 39.75
C VAL A 741 5.56 18.05 40.56
N GLN A 742 5.26 18.35 41.83
CA GLN A 742 4.50 17.48 42.70
C GLN A 742 3.09 17.22 42.15
N ARG A 743 2.38 18.26 41.68
CA ARG A 743 1.03 18.11 41.09
C ARG A 743 1.01 17.17 39.88
N LEU A 744 1.97 17.28 38.96
CA LEU A 744 2.04 16.38 37.79
C LEU A 744 2.29 14.93 38.22
N ARG A 745 3.25 14.73 39.13
CA ARG A 745 3.59 13.40 39.66
C ARG A 745 2.41 12.75 40.40
N GLU A 746 1.73 13.49 41.28
CA GLU A 746 0.64 12.96 42.10
C GLU A 746 -0.67 12.76 41.32
N ARG A 747 -1.00 13.66 40.39
CA ARG A 747 -2.28 13.63 39.66
C ARG A 747 -2.25 12.73 38.43
N TYR A 748 -1.11 12.64 37.74
CA TYR A 748 -0.99 11.94 36.46
C TYR A 748 0.04 10.82 36.46
N GLY A 749 0.90 10.70 37.49
CA GLY A 749 1.94 9.68 37.54
C GLY A 749 3.10 9.95 36.57
N VAL A 750 3.41 11.22 36.28
CA VAL A 750 4.59 11.57 35.48
C VAL A 750 5.87 11.18 36.23
N ASP A 751 6.86 10.62 35.52
CA ASP A 751 8.17 10.25 36.07
C ASP A 751 9.33 11.04 35.40
N TRP A 752 9.13 11.43 34.14
CA TRP A 752 10.14 12.04 33.29
C TRP A 752 9.65 13.36 32.69
N LEU A 753 10.54 14.36 32.64
CA LEU A 753 10.33 15.61 31.91
C LEU A 753 11.29 15.67 30.72
N LEU A 754 10.75 15.64 29.49
CA LEU A 754 11.51 15.88 28.27
C LEU A 754 11.26 17.33 27.82
N ALA A 755 12.24 18.20 28.05
CA ALA A 755 12.18 19.61 27.71
C ALA A 755 12.84 19.88 26.35
N ASP A 756 12.08 20.49 25.44
CA ASP A 756 12.57 21.21 24.27
C ASP A 756 13.09 22.57 24.74
N GLU A 757 14.41 22.74 24.82
CA GLU A 757 15.03 23.91 25.44
C GLU A 757 14.85 25.19 24.60
N ARG A 758 14.47 25.05 23.32
CA ARG A 758 14.13 26.17 22.42
C ARG A 758 12.84 26.88 22.81
N HIS A 759 11.96 26.21 23.56
CA HIS A 759 10.67 26.74 24.03
C HIS A 759 10.73 27.20 25.50
N LEU A 760 11.88 27.07 26.17
CA LEU A 760 12.05 27.50 27.56
C LEU A 760 12.43 28.99 27.65
N GLY A 761 11.93 29.66 28.68
CA GLY A 761 12.36 31.02 29.01
C GLY A 761 13.85 31.08 29.45
N PRO A 762 14.55 32.21 29.22
CA PRO A 762 15.92 32.39 29.69
C PRO A 762 16.02 32.20 31.22
N GLY A 763 16.93 31.33 31.66
CA GLY A 763 17.12 31.02 33.09
C GLY A 763 16.06 30.09 33.69
N SER A 764 15.46 29.20 32.88
CA SER A 764 14.54 28.16 33.36
C SER A 764 15.11 27.34 34.52
N LYS A 765 14.27 27.10 35.52
CA LYS A 765 14.62 26.48 36.82
C LYS A 765 14.18 25.02 36.96
N ILE A 766 13.95 24.31 35.86
CA ILE A 766 13.55 22.88 35.91
C ILE A 766 14.56 22.06 36.73
N GLY A 767 15.86 22.33 36.56
CA GLY A 767 16.95 21.69 37.30
C GLY A 767 16.98 21.96 38.82
N ASP A 768 16.23 22.96 39.32
CA ASP A 768 16.08 23.19 40.77
C ASP A 768 15.07 22.21 41.41
N PHE A 769 14.26 21.50 40.59
CA PHE A 769 13.14 20.66 41.03
C PHE A 769 13.11 19.26 40.40
N ALA A 770 13.97 18.96 39.42
CA ALA A 770 14.10 17.67 38.77
C ALA A 770 15.56 17.40 38.35
N ASP A 771 16.02 16.17 38.50
CA ASP A 771 17.41 15.79 38.28
C ASP A 771 17.72 15.62 36.79
N LEU A 772 18.60 16.46 36.24
CA LEU A 772 19.06 16.35 34.84
C LEU A 772 19.79 15.02 34.62
N GLN A 773 19.27 14.19 33.73
CA GLN A 773 19.86 12.88 33.39
C GLN A 773 20.75 12.98 32.16
N ILE A 774 20.30 13.68 31.12
CA ILE A 774 21.04 13.88 29.87
C ILE A 774 20.57 15.15 29.15
N ARG A 775 21.49 15.87 28.51
CA ARG A 775 21.23 16.96 27.56
C ARG A 775 21.85 16.61 26.22
N SER A 776 21.14 16.84 25.11
CA SER A 776 21.62 16.56 23.75
C SER A 776 20.97 17.51 22.76
N GLY A 777 21.80 18.30 22.07
CA GLY A 777 21.33 19.30 21.09
C GLY A 777 20.35 20.28 21.72
N ASP A 778 19.14 20.34 21.17
CA ASP A 778 18.05 21.24 21.56
C ASP A 778 17.20 20.72 22.74
N TYR A 779 17.53 19.55 23.30
CA TYR A 779 16.72 18.85 24.30
C TYR A 779 17.47 18.54 25.58
N ALA A 780 16.73 18.51 26.69
CA ALA A 780 17.17 17.99 27.98
C ALA A 780 16.12 17.07 28.61
N LEU A 781 16.59 16.01 29.25
CA LEU A 781 15.76 15.01 29.93
C LEU A 781 16.05 15.04 31.43
N TYR A 782 15.01 15.26 32.22
CA TYR A 782 15.06 15.29 33.67
C TYR A 782 14.19 14.15 34.24
N ARG A 783 14.56 13.65 35.42
CA ARG A 783 13.78 12.69 36.19
C ARG A 783 13.36 13.33 37.52
N TYR A 784 12.19 12.99 38.04
CA TYR A 784 11.85 13.42 39.39
C TYR A 784 12.75 12.75 40.44
N PRO A 785 13.10 13.45 41.53
CA PRO A 785 13.85 12.85 42.62
C PRO A 785 13.16 11.59 43.17
N PRO A 786 13.93 10.59 43.65
CA PRO A 786 13.35 9.48 44.42
C PRO A 786 12.59 10.02 45.66
N ARG A 787 11.60 9.24 46.12
CA ARG A 787 10.79 9.57 47.30
C ARG A 787 11.59 9.48 48.60
#